data_AF-A0A7I8W6Z1-F1
#
_entry.id   AF-A0A7I8W6Z1-F1
#
_cell.length_a   1.000
_cell.length_b   1.000
_cell.length_c   1.000
_cell.angle_alpha   90.00
_cell.angle_beta   90.00
_cell.angle_gamma   90.00
#
_symmetry.space_group_name_H-M   'P 1'
#
loop_
_entity.id
_entity.type
_entity.pdbx_description
1 polymer ?
#
loop_
_entity_poly.entity_id
_entity_poly.type
_entity_poly.pdbx_seq_one_letter_code
_entity_poly.pdbx_strand_id
1 'polypeptide(L)'
;MHSRNIIHLDIKPENIMLDKNGENVKIIDFGLARDLLHDSNIDYRMAGTVPYFAPERINADPVSPYADMWSLGVVACILLTGVNPFECTDQDLPLKTRQQETTSNITKGEIDLESEYFDSTSENGQDFIKNLLCPNANDRMSAEECLQHPWMVDEIPTNHKRRSSQLNVKNLRSFMAKERWKSAVYSIRECLTINKRLSLPTHLIENHKLCVGIKNMKEMLYVIEEEEDYDLDEAGIDTDDDDCNVVSRALFSAARQGNLDDLKNLLATATSLDIHQKNRHGESIMHLACSSGGVKIVDFLRQKGVDFDVRDQNGDNLAYWSARQGHVEILKFLKENGVDLNGENDVGETPLHVAARYGHSDVVEMLLEADCDVNKQDKLGETPLHNAVFHALPSICRKLIKGGAEIHIPNKDLETPLHIGSYRGNVHCVEVLLQNGAKSMPNEDGKTPLDLACHRKHVNVALTLLHSDCEFGESALFTAIQEDLLPVIQTMCAFGCKVNIRNKEGLTPLNLASKLGNVEAVRCLLLSAADLEEEIKPKELQIAELFDKVNTIEKRQYFTRQLMPGKEPLNRIKVKIFGNNSVGKTTLIDSLKCGLFTGFLRRSKFVVSTRGIDVQQTSINGAGDVSLWEFSGNESYYHYYDHFIGDPNCVHLIVFKLTDTASIYTKQVLFWLDHIKSRFPILQPILHSGSQLIRGRVALVATHADRSPAPKAVLFQMMSNLLSTVDRLYSADFLIHPGIFMVDCLSANSPGLKNIRTYIGDAKEDITQLILRPNAFYETVLSVLPTLRKSTSKYGWSEFLMVTRDLNPLASEEHVRQVVTLLQLAGEVVYVEGDDDDYVILQPRWLCDLLSSDAHTDLKALKFLEILGLCAEVSEDNFEFPNKNSSCIRLEDTWKRKQYDVYGGLRLIPTGVLLNHMFSRVQVVLRKFCKSSGLDLTQWLNSSKVSSVDVELLITSRNNSIDLQMRSNDYKFSFLDDICKIVEKTILSICPGCHLSRNPLSPHSLKNYQEPKFYHTSEILKAQLEDLEVLKYNRIEEDYAHVVCLGDSVVITPGVHLNASALPLIAKRRLAQLLDPPDSQGRDWCLLAVELGLEETLPSIDKIPGKSPPSRTIRCLDEWVKNEPLSATISKLIEKLVKLGREDAVNTILQMAPLYSVLDDERLTYT
;
A
#
# COMPACT_ATOMS: atom_id res chain seq x y z
N MET A 1 -4.15 0.05 52.14
CA MET A 1 -3.62 -1.27 52.56
C MET A 1 -2.11 -1.22 52.76
N HIS A 2 -1.41 -0.50 51.88
CA HIS A 2 0.04 -0.33 51.92
C HIS A 2 0.60 0.28 53.21
N SER A 3 -0.12 1.21 53.87
CA SER A 3 0.24 1.72 55.20
C SER A 3 0.23 0.67 56.33
N ARG A 4 -0.39 -0.50 56.09
CA ARG A 4 -0.38 -1.66 57.00
C ARG A 4 0.47 -2.81 56.45
N ASN A 5 1.30 -2.58 55.44
CA ASN A 5 2.16 -3.57 54.77
C ASN A 5 1.42 -4.77 54.16
N ILE A 6 0.19 -4.55 53.69
CA ILE A 6 -0.61 -5.57 53.01
C ILE A 6 -0.75 -5.18 51.54
N ILE A 7 -0.42 -6.11 50.65
CA ILE A 7 -0.64 -6.00 49.21
C ILE A 7 -1.75 -6.95 48.78
N HIS A 8 -2.62 -6.50 47.86
CA HIS A 8 -3.67 -7.33 47.28
C HIS A 8 -3.37 -7.57 45.81
N LEU A 9 -3.12 -8.82 45.44
CA LEU A 9 -2.52 -9.19 44.14
C LEU A 9 -3.49 -9.06 42.95
N ASP A 10 -4.82 -9.00 43.18
CA ASP A 10 -5.85 -8.85 42.14
C ASP A 10 -7.03 -8.00 42.64
N ILE A 11 -6.81 -6.69 42.85
CA ILE A 11 -7.84 -5.80 43.41
C ILE A 11 -8.80 -5.28 42.34
N LYS A 12 -9.87 -6.03 42.12
CA LYS A 12 -10.99 -5.66 41.24
C LYS A 12 -12.22 -5.26 42.06
N PRO A 13 -13.12 -4.41 41.53
CA PRO A 13 -14.31 -3.96 42.24
C PRO A 13 -15.18 -5.08 42.81
N GLU A 14 -15.26 -6.23 42.13
CA GLU A 14 -16.03 -7.40 42.57
C GLU A 14 -15.46 -8.04 43.84
N ASN A 15 -14.18 -7.80 44.12
CA ASN A 15 -13.48 -8.28 45.30
C ASN A 15 -13.64 -7.33 46.51
N ILE A 16 -14.41 -6.25 46.38
CA ILE A 16 -14.63 -5.28 47.46
C ILE A 16 -16.11 -5.33 47.86
N MET A 17 -16.40 -5.95 49.01
CA MET A 17 -17.73 -5.97 49.61
C MET A 17 -17.84 -4.90 50.69
N LEU A 18 -19.01 -4.28 50.78
CA LEU A 18 -19.39 -3.52 51.96
C LEU A 18 -20.18 -4.41 52.91
N ASP A 19 -19.94 -4.24 54.21
CA ASP A 19 -20.83 -4.70 55.27
C ASP A 19 -22.28 -4.24 54.99
N LYS A 20 -23.29 -4.95 55.50
CA LYS A 20 -24.72 -4.62 55.37
C LYS A 20 -25.06 -3.18 55.78
N ASN A 21 -24.24 -2.56 56.63
CA ASN A 21 -24.41 -1.17 57.05
C ASN A 21 -23.53 -0.17 56.28
N GLY A 22 -22.68 -0.62 55.36
CA GLY A 22 -21.82 0.26 54.57
C GLY A 22 -20.60 0.84 55.30
N GLU A 23 -20.53 0.71 56.63
CA GLU A 23 -19.48 1.31 57.48
C GLU A 23 -18.13 0.58 57.41
N ASN A 24 -18.12 -0.69 57.02
CA ASN A 24 -16.89 -1.49 56.94
C ASN A 24 -16.69 -2.04 55.52
N VAL A 25 -15.50 -1.81 54.97
CA VAL A 25 -15.05 -2.39 53.70
C VAL A 25 -14.43 -3.76 53.96
N LYS A 26 -15.04 -4.82 53.42
CA LYS A 26 -14.51 -6.18 53.39
C LYS A 26 -13.99 -6.51 52.00
N ILE A 27 -12.68 -6.65 51.87
CA ILE A 27 -12.08 -7.21 50.65
C ILE A 27 -12.21 -8.73 50.73
N ILE A 28 -12.80 -9.34 49.70
CA ILE A 28 -13.00 -10.79 49.56
C ILE A 28 -11.93 -11.37 48.63
N ASP A 29 -11.74 -12.69 48.73
CA ASP A 29 -10.69 -13.45 48.03
C ASP A 29 -9.25 -13.29 48.58
N PHE A 30 -9.13 -13.39 49.91
CA PHE A 30 -7.89 -13.28 50.70
C PHE A 30 -6.73 -14.20 50.28
N GLY A 31 -6.95 -15.22 49.44
CA GLY A 31 -5.88 -16.07 48.91
C GLY A 31 -4.84 -15.29 48.09
N LEU A 32 -5.20 -14.09 47.63
CA LEU A 32 -4.37 -13.17 46.86
C LEU A 32 -3.89 -11.95 47.67
N ALA A 33 -4.23 -11.84 48.96
CA ALA A 33 -3.68 -10.81 49.83
C ALA A 33 -2.44 -11.36 50.57
N ARG A 34 -1.33 -10.61 50.58
CA ARG A 34 -0.06 -11.03 51.21
C ARG A 34 0.46 -9.96 52.17
N ASP A 35 1.05 -10.42 53.27
CA ASP A 35 1.76 -9.56 54.23
C ASP A 35 3.22 -9.41 53.76
N LEU A 36 3.60 -8.17 53.43
CA LEU A 36 4.91 -7.82 52.88
C LEU A 36 6.07 -8.07 53.86
N LEU A 37 5.81 -8.16 55.17
CA LEU A 37 6.87 -8.30 56.17
C LEU A 37 7.24 -9.74 56.51
N HIS A 38 6.34 -10.72 56.29
CA HIS A 38 6.52 -12.09 56.78
C HIS A 38 6.72 -13.15 55.69
N ASP A 39 6.37 -12.86 54.43
CA ASP A 39 6.59 -13.77 53.30
C ASP A 39 7.89 -13.37 52.56
N SER A 40 9.03 -13.95 52.97
CA SER A 40 10.36 -13.63 52.39
C SER A 40 10.62 -14.27 51.01
N ASN A 41 9.65 -15.00 50.46
CA ASN A 41 9.65 -15.59 49.12
C ASN A 41 8.32 -15.27 48.42
N ILE A 42 8.07 -13.99 48.14
CA ILE A 42 6.99 -13.63 47.22
C ILE A 42 7.43 -14.06 45.82
N ASP A 43 7.01 -15.25 45.41
CA ASP A 43 7.14 -15.72 44.02
C ASP A 43 6.26 -14.81 43.15
N TYR A 44 6.88 -13.88 42.42
CA TYR A 44 6.20 -12.92 41.53
C TYR A 44 5.56 -13.57 40.30
N ARG A 45 5.47 -14.91 40.23
CA ARG A 45 4.68 -15.60 39.22
C ARG A 45 3.26 -15.04 39.22
N MET A 46 2.88 -14.46 38.08
CA MET A 46 1.62 -13.77 37.91
C MET A 46 0.44 -14.72 38.16
N ALA A 47 -0.18 -14.59 39.33
CA ALA A 47 -1.46 -15.20 39.65
C ALA A 47 -2.48 -14.09 39.91
N GLY A 48 -3.47 -13.99 39.04
CA GLY A 48 -4.51 -12.94 39.02
C GLY A 48 -4.78 -12.46 37.58
N THR A 49 -5.68 -11.50 37.42
CA THR A 49 -6.10 -11.04 36.09
C THR A 49 -5.23 -9.85 35.70
N VAL A 50 -4.37 -10.05 34.69
CA VAL A 50 -3.35 -9.08 34.19
C VAL A 50 -3.79 -7.61 34.19
N PRO A 51 -5.02 -7.26 33.77
CA PRO A 51 -5.41 -5.86 33.68
C PRO A 51 -5.70 -5.14 35.02
N TYR A 52 -5.76 -5.86 36.14
CA TYR A 52 -5.98 -5.31 37.48
C TYR A 52 -4.74 -5.36 38.36
N PHE A 53 -3.58 -5.65 37.77
CA PHE A 53 -2.32 -5.56 38.47
C PHE A 53 -1.99 -4.09 38.72
N ALA A 54 -1.73 -3.77 39.98
CA ALA A 54 -1.24 -2.46 40.36
C ALA A 54 0.19 -2.28 39.79
N PRO A 55 0.61 -1.03 39.48
CA PRO A 55 1.89 -0.76 38.80
C PRO A 55 3.12 -1.39 39.48
N GLU A 56 3.11 -1.49 40.82
CA GLU A 56 4.12 -2.17 41.63
C GLU A 56 4.29 -3.66 41.34
N ARG A 57 3.31 -4.31 40.69
CA ARG A 57 3.36 -5.72 40.30
C ARG A 57 3.73 -5.94 38.84
N ILE A 58 3.36 -5.00 37.97
CA ILE A 58 3.70 -5.05 36.53
C ILE A 58 5.14 -4.59 36.32
N ASN A 59 5.54 -3.52 37.01
CA ASN A 59 6.83 -2.84 36.80
C ASN A 59 7.81 -3.01 37.97
N ALA A 60 7.44 -3.81 38.99
CA ALA A 60 8.19 -3.94 40.24
C ALA A 60 8.44 -2.62 41.00
N ASP A 61 7.60 -1.60 40.80
CA ASP A 61 7.70 -0.30 41.47
C ASP A 61 7.55 -0.41 43.03
N PRO A 62 8.15 0.51 43.81
CA PRO A 62 7.98 0.50 45.27
C PRO A 62 6.52 0.73 45.68
N VAL A 63 6.03 -0.09 46.62
CA VAL A 63 4.70 0.04 47.23
C VAL A 63 4.55 1.44 47.83
N SER A 64 3.71 2.27 47.20
CA SER A 64 3.68 3.71 47.46
C SER A 64 2.26 4.29 47.35
N PRO A 65 2.01 5.50 47.90
CA PRO A 65 0.73 6.18 47.75
C PRO A 65 0.34 6.42 46.27
N TYR A 66 1.30 6.35 45.33
CA TYR A 66 1.06 6.47 43.90
C TYR A 66 0.31 5.25 43.33
N ALA A 67 0.60 4.04 43.83
CA ALA A 67 -0.14 2.82 43.51
C ALA A 67 -1.58 2.83 44.04
N ASP A 68 -1.76 3.36 45.26
CA ASP A 68 -3.08 3.58 45.85
C ASP A 68 -3.89 4.58 45.00
N MET A 69 -3.25 5.62 44.46
CA MET A 69 -3.88 6.60 43.56
C MET A 69 -4.23 6.04 42.18
N TRP A 70 -3.43 5.13 41.63
CA TRP A 70 -3.76 4.42 40.39
C TRP A 70 -5.00 3.54 40.56
N SER A 71 -5.04 2.78 41.66
CA SER A 71 -6.20 1.94 42.03
C SER A 71 -7.47 2.78 42.21
N LEU A 72 -7.35 3.93 42.88
CA LEU A 72 -8.42 4.92 43.00
C LEU A 72 -8.84 5.51 41.64
N GLY A 73 -7.92 5.70 40.71
CA GLY A 73 -8.19 6.16 39.34
C GLY A 73 -9.00 5.15 38.52
N VAL A 74 -8.67 3.86 38.60
CA VAL A 74 -9.42 2.78 37.93
C VAL A 74 -10.83 2.67 38.52
N VAL A 75 -10.95 2.69 39.85
CA VAL A 75 -12.25 2.68 40.53
C VAL A 75 -13.07 3.92 40.19
N ALA A 76 -12.46 5.11 40.16
CA ALA A 76 -13.14 6.35 39.77
C ALA A 76 -13.61 6.33 38.31
N CYS A 77 -12.80 5.79 37.39
CA CYS A 77 -13.20 5.61 35.99
C CYS A 77 -14.44 4.70 35.88
N ILE A 78 -14.46 3.60 36.61
CA ILE A 78 -15.61 2.67 36.65
C ILE A 78 -16.84 3.36 37.25
N LEU A 79 -16.68 4.13 38.32
CA LEU A 79 -17.78 4.85 38.98
C LEU A 79 -18.36 6.01 38.16
N LEU A 80 -17.52 6.68 37.36
CA LEU A 80 -17.92 7.81 36.52
C LEU A 80 -18.49 7.38 35.17
N THR A 81 -18.02 6.24 34.62
CA THR A 81 -18.41 5.78 33.27
C THR A 81 -19.34 4.58 33.27
N GLY A 82 -19.41 3.85 34.39
CA GLY A 82 -20.11 2.57 34.49
C GLY A 82 -19.46 1.45 33.67
N VAL A 83 -18.28 1.64 33.09
CA VAL A 83 -17.61 0.65 32.25
C VAL A 83 -16.23 0.32 32.79
N ASN A 84 -15.91 -0.97 32.76
CA ASN A 84 -14.57 -1.47 33.06
C ASN A 84 -13.60 -1.07 31.93
N PRO A 85 -12.54 -0.30 32.21
CA PRO A 85 -11.61 0.16 31.18
C PRO A 85 -10.76 -0.95 30.56
N PHE A 86 -10.80 -2.19 31.09
CA PHE A 86 -9.87 -3.26 30.68
C PHE A 86 -10.52 -4.52 30.08
N GLU A 87 -11.85 -4.64 30.05
CA GLU A 87 -12.50 -5.78 29.41
C GLU A 87 -12.68 -5.55 27.89
N CYS A 88 -12.00 -6.38 27.09
CA CYS A 88 -12.27 -6.53 25.66
C CYS A 88 -13.42 -7.54 25.48
N THR A 89 -14.36 -7.22 24.61
CA THR A 89 -15.60 -7.95 24.33
C THR A 89 -15.40 -9.43 24.00
N ASP A 90 -15.68 -10.33 24.94
CA ASP A 90 -16.19 -11.67 24.61
C ASP A 90 -17.64 -11.51 24.13
N GLN A 91 -17.93 -11.98 22.92
CA GLN A 91 -19.14 -11.67 22.16
C GLN A 91 -20.43 -12.36 22.64
N ASP A 92 -20.45 -13.04 23.79
CA ASP A 92 -21.59 -13.93 24.14
C ASP A 92 -22.29 -13.66 25.49
N LEU A 93 -22.09 -12.50 26.15
CA LEU A 93 -22.92 -12.12 27.32
C LEU A 93 -23.51 -10.70 27.23
N PRO A 94 -24.82 -10.49 27.52
CA PRO A 94 -25.43 -9.17 27.47
C PRO A 94 -24.83 -8.17 28.48
N LEU A 95 -24.43 -6.99 28.00
CA LEU A 95 -23.83 -5.88 28.78
C LEU A 95 -24.62 -5.47 30.06
N LYS A 96 -25.93 -5.72 30.10
CA LYS A 96 -26.81 -5.23 31.19
C LYS A 96 -26.55 -5.88 32.56
N THR A 97 -25.93 -7.06 32.61
CA THR A 97 -25.88 -7.85 33.85
C THR A 97 -24.67 -7.50 34.73
N ARG A 98 -23.53 -7.08 34.16
CA ARG A 98 -22.31 -6.71 34.93
C ARG A 98 -22.32 -5.27 35.45
N GLN A 99 -22.94 -4.35 34.71
CA GLN A 99 -22.96 -2.91 35.02
C GLN A 99 -23.74 -2.53 36.29
N GLN A 100 -24.73 -3.33 36.67
CA GLN A 100 -25.63 -3.02 37.79
C GLN A 100 -25.11 -3.47 39.17
N GLU A 101 -24.32 -4.55 39.28
CA GLU A 101 -23.85 -5.04 40.59
C GLU A 101 -22.64 -4.26 41.14
N THR A 102 -21.63 -4.00 40.31
CA THR A 102 -20.40 -3.30 40.73
C THR A 102 -20.66 -1.87 41.19
N THR A 103 -21.49 -1.13 40.44
CA THR A 103 -21.91 0.23 40.78
C THR A 103 -22.82 0.25 42.02
N SER A 104 -23.64 -0.80 42.23
CA SER A 104 -24.53 -0.94 43.40
C SER A 104 -23.80 -1.31 44.69
N ASN A 105 -22.63 -1.95 44.60
CA ASN A 105 -21.84 -2.32 45.77
C ASN A 105 -21.03 -1.16 46.33
N ILE A 106 -20.48 -0.28 45.49
CA ILE A 106 -19.66 0.87 45.93
C ILE A 106 -20.53 2.04 46.44
N THR A 107 -21.76 2.18 45.94
CA THR A 107 -22.70 3.27 46.32
C THR A 107 -23.41 3.10 47.66
N LYS A 108 -23.27 1.95 48.34
CA LYS A 108 -24.02 1.62 49.55
C LYS A 108 -23.35 2.02 50.87
N GLY A 109 -22.11 2.53 50.86
CA GLY A 109 -21.39 2.93 52.07
C GLY A 109 -21.30 4.44 52.22
N GLU A 110 -21.63 4.96 53.41
CA GLU A 110 -21.25 6.32 53.81
C GLU A 110 -19.74 6.31 54.15
N ILE A 111 -18.94 7.03 53.37
CA ILE A 111 -17.49 7.13 53.58
C ILE A 111 -17.23 8.31 54.52
N ASP A 112 -16.86 8.02 55.76
CA ASP A 112 -16.43 9.03 56.72
C ASP A 112 -14.93 9.32 56.54
N LEU A 113 -14.62 10.47 55.95
CA LEU A 113 -13.25 10.89 55.62
C LEU A 113 -12.53 11.54 56.81
N GLU A 114 -13.19 11.70 57.97
CA GLU A 114 -12.61 12.29 59.19
C GLU A 114 -11.70 11.32 59.99
N SER A 115 -11.30 10.20 59.38
CA SER A 115 -10.42 9.23 60.04
C SER A 115 -8.94 9.63 59.96
N GLU A 116 -8.18 9.26 61.00
CA GLU A 116 -6.71 9.40 61.19
C GLU A 116 -5.87 8.94 59.96
N TYR A 117 -6.50 8.24 58.99
CA TYR A 117 -5.91 7.79 57.73
C TYR A 117 -5.80 8.87 56.65
N PHE A 118 -6.55 9.98 56.74
CA PHE A 118 -6.52 11.07 55.75
C PHE A 118 -5.83 12.34 56.22
N ASP A 119 -5.30 12.38 57.45
CA ASP A 119 -4.66 13.55 58.07
C ASP A 119 -3.48 14.13 57.26
N SER A 120 -2.81 13.30 56.45
CA SER A 120 -1.73 13.74 55.57
C SER A 120 -2.20 14.29 54.21
N THR A 121 -3.50 14.30 53.94
CA THR A 121 -4.11 14.74 52.68
C THR A 121 -4.58 16.19 52.83
N SER A 122 -4.27 17.05 51.86
CA SER A 122 -4.68 18.46 51.88
C SER A 122 -6.20 18.61 51.97
N GLU A 123 -6.71 19.66 52.62
CA GLU A 123 -8.16 19.95 52.73
C GLU A 123 -8.87 19.91 51.37
N ASN A 124 -8.30 20.56 50.34
CA ASN A 124 -8.82 20.51 48.97
C ASN A 124 -8.84 19.08 48.37
N GLY A 125 -7.93 18.20 48.79
CA GLY A 125 -7.84 16.81 48.35
C GLY A 125 -8.82 15.90 49.06
N GLN A 126 -9.07 16.13 50.36
CA GLN A 126 -10.13 15.46 51.10
C GLN A 126 -11.51 15.87 50.56
N ASP A 127 -11.72 17.16 50.28
CA ASP A 127 -12.93 17.68 49.64
C ASP A 127 -13.15 17.07 48.24
N PHE A 128 -12.08 16.97 47.45
CA PHE A 128 -12.13 16.32 46.14
C PHE A 128 -12.59 14.85 46.22
N ILE A 129 -12.02 14.07 47.15
CA ILE A 129 -12.37 12.66 47.34
C ILE A 129 -13.82 12.51 47.83
N LYS A 130 -14.27 13.40 48.73
CA LYS A 130 -15.63 13.42 49.27
C LYS A 130 -16.68 13.61 48.17
N ASN A 131 -16.43 14.55 47.28
CA ASN A 131 -17.35 14.89 46.19
C ASN A 131 -17.30 13.87 45.03
N LEU A 132 -16.22 13.09 44.92
CA LEU A 132 -16.09 12.01 43.93
C LEU A 132 -16.78 10.71 44.38
N LEU A 133 -16.65 10.34 45.66
CA LEU A 133 -17.14 9.06 46.20
C LEU A 133 -18.51 9.17 46.91
N CYS A 134 -19.31 10.19 46.57
CA CYS A 134 -20.63 10.41 47.15
C CYS A 134 -21.61 9.24 46.86
N PRO A 135 -22.44 8.81 47.83
CA PRO A 135 -23.40 7.72 47.65
C PRO A 135 -24.44 7.95 46.55
N ASN A 136 -24.89 9.20 46.38
CA ASN A 136 -25.86 9.56 45.37
C ASN A 136 -25.16 9.93 44.05
N ALA A 137 -25.40 9.15 42.99
CA ALA A 137 -24.73 9.33 41.71
C ALA A 137 -24.96 10.70 41.05
N ASN A 138 -26.09 11.35 41.33
CA ASN A 138 -26.40 12.68 40.80
C ASN A 138 -25.65 13.81 41.50
N ASP A 139 -25.16 13.56 42.72
CA ASP A 139 -24.43 14.56 43.54
C ASP A 139 -22.91 14.41 43.39
N ARG A 140 -22.45 13.48 42.55
CA ARG A 140 -21.02 13.28 42.25
C ARG A 140 -20.54 14.35 41.29
N MET A 141 -19.31 14.79 41.50
CA MET A 141 -18.65 15.67 40.54
C MET A 141 -18.51 14.99 39.18
N SER A 142 -18.96 15.70 38.15
CA SER A 142 -18.68 15.34 36.76
C SER A 142 -17.18 15.41 36.45
N ALA A 143 -16.75 14.75 35.38
CA ALA A 143 -15.35 14.83 34.92
C ALA A 143 -14.90 16.29 34.68
N GLU A 144 -15.80 17.15 34.21
CA GLU A 144 -15.54 18.58 33.99
C GLU A 144 -15.34 19.34 35.32
N GLU A 145 -16.24 19.12 36.28
CA GLU A 145 -16.13 19.71 37.62
C GLU A 145 -14.87 19.22 38.33
N CYS A 146 -14.47 17.98 38.09
CA CYS A 146 -13.24 17.45 38.67
C CYS A 146 -11.98 18.12 38.11
N LEU A 147 -11.90 18.32 36.79
CA LEU A 147 -10.79 19.00 36.14
C LEU A 147 -10.67 20.46 36.58
N GLN A 148 -11.79 21.07 36.97
CA GLN A 148 -11.90 22.46 37.43
C GLN A 148 -11.79 22.59 38.96
N HIS A 149 -11.69 21.48 39.69
CA HIS A 149 -11.64 21.50 41.15
C HIS A 149 -10.40 22.26 41.65
N PRO A 150 -10.48 23.07 42.73
CA PRO A 150 -9.35 23.84 43.24
C PRO A 150 -8.10 22.97 43.53
N TRP A 151 -8.32 21.73 43.99
CA TRP A 151 -7.24 20.76 44.18
C TRP A 151 -6.44 20.45 42.90
N MET A 152 -7.08 20.52 41.73
CA MET A 152 -6.49 20.25 40.41
C MET A 152 -5.92 21.49 39.72
N VAL A 153 -6.41 22.69 40.08
CA VAL A 153 -6.18 23.94 39.33
C VAL A 153 -5.16 24.89 39.97
N ASP A 154 -4.85 24.79 41.27
CA ASP A 154 -4.02 25.76 42.01
C ASP A 154 -2.92 26.48 41.17
N GLU A 155 -3.17 27.76 40.88
CA GLU A 155 -2.23 28.70 40.25
C GLU A 155 -1.14 29.12 41.26
N ILE A 156 0.13 29.14 40.81
CA ILE A 156 1.20 29.80 41.56
C ILE A 156 0.90 31.32 41.55
N PRO A 157 0.73 31.99 42.71
CA PRO A 157 0.47 33.43 42.74
C PRO A 157 1.64 34.20 42.11
N THR A 158 1.32 35.05 41.12
CA THR A 158 2.24 35.73 40.20
C THR A 158 3.22 36.74 40.81
N ASN A 159 3.30 36.87 42.14
CA ASN A 159 4.17 37.83 42.84
C ASN A 159 5.49 37.28 43.41
N HIS A 160 5.84 36.00 43.17
CA HIS A 160 7.15 35.46 43.55
C HIS A 160 8.07 35.19 42.34
N LYS A 161 8.30 36.20 41.50
CA LYS A 161 9.35 36.17 40.45
C LYS A 161 10.78 36.45 40.94
N ARG A 162 11.03 36.49 42.25
CA ARG A 162 12.38 36.56 42.84
C ARG A 162 12.43 35.82 44.18
N ARG A 163 12.52 34.49 44.12
CA ARG A 163 13.09 33.57 45.13
C ARG A 163 13.04 32.16 44.53
N SER A 164 13.91 31.93 43.56
CA SER A 164 14.11 30.62 42.91
C SER A 164 15.00 29.73 43.78
N SER A 165 14.47 29.29 44.92
CA SER A 165 15.12 28.32 45.80
C SER A 165 14.09 27.81 46.82
N GLN A 166 13.80 26.50 46.74
CA GLN A 166 12.79 25.71 47.48
C GLN A 166 11.42 25.54 46.82
N LEU A 167 11.38 24.81 45.71
CA LEU A 167 10.21 23.98 45.36
C LEU A 167 10.47 22.58 45.91
N ASN A 168 9.67 22.16 46.88
CA ASN A 168 9.76 20.87 47.57
C ASN A 168 9.51 19.73 46.55
N VAL A 169 10.36 18.70 46.48
CA VAL A 169 10.22 17.55 45.55
C VAL A 169 8.86 16.85 45.71
N LYS A 170 8.27 16.92 46.93
CA LYS A 170 6.91 16.46 47.23
C LYS A 170 5.83 17.21 46.42
N ASN A 171 6.03 18.51 46.13
CA ASN A 171 5.10 19.34 45.37
C ASN A 171 5.24 19.16 43.85
N LEU A 172 6.44 18.84 43.35
CA LEU A 172 6.67 18.49 41.94
C LEU A 172 6.12 17.09 41.61
N ARG A 173 6.23 16.12 42.53
CA ARG A 173 5.63 14.78 42.36
C ARG A 173 4.11 14.80 42.47
N SER A 174 3.53 15.65 43.31
CA SER A 174 2.07 15.85 43.35
C SER A 174 1.55 16.55 42.08
N PHE A 175 2.36 17.43 41.47
CA PHE A 175 2.04 18.06 40.18
C PHE A 175 1.99 17.06 39.02
N MET A 176 2.99 16.17 38.88
CA MET A 176 2.97 15.16 37.80
C MET A 176 1.87 14.09 37.98
N ALA A 177 1.53 13.72 39.22
CA ALA A 177 0.39 12.87 39.49
C ALA A 177 -0.94 13.55 39.13
N LYS A 178 -1.09 14.85 39.42
CA LYS A 178 -2.23 15.66 38.98
C LYS A 178 -2.31 15.79 37.46
N GLU A 179 -1.19 15.94 36.75
CA GLU A 179 -1.14 15.98 35.28
C GLU A 179 -1.52 14.63 34.62
N ARG A 180 -1.07 13.51 35.19
CA ARG A 180 -1.49 12.16 34.74
C ARG A 180 -2.98 11.92 34.99
N TRP A 181 -3.48 12.34 36.14
CA TRP A 181 -4.90 12.27 36.46
C TRP A 181 -5.75 13.19 35.58
N LYS A 182 -5.28 14.42 35.29
CA LYS A 182 -5.91 15.32 34.30
C LYS A 182 -6.01 14.65 32.95
N SER A 183 -4.95 13.98 32.49
CA SER A 183 -4.97 13.28 31.19
C SER A 183 -5.99 12.13 31.17
N ALA A 184 -6.10 11.37 32.27
CA ALA A 184 -7.11 10.31 32.40
C ALA A 184 -8.54 10.89 32.42
N VAL A 185 -8.78 11.95 33.20
CA VAL A 185 -10.13 12.55 33.31
C VAL A 185 -10.51 13.35 32.09
N TYR A 186 -9.56 13.96 31.39
CA TYR A 186 -9.78 14.56 30.08
C TYR A 186 -10.23 13.49 29.07
N SER A 187 -9.57 12.33 29.07
CA SER A 187 -9.95 11.20 28.23
C SER A 187 -11.32 10.62 28.59
N ILE A 188 -11.65 10.53 29.88
CA ILE A 188 -12.97 10.12 30.37
C ILE A 188 -14.04 11.15 30.00
N ARG A 189 -13.75 12.46 30.10
CA ARG A 189 -14.64 13.55 29.68
C ARG A 189 -14.94 13.47 28.19
N GLU A 190 -13.92 13.26 27.35
CA GLU A 190 -14.13 13.06 25.91
C GLU A 190 -15.02 11.84 25.66
N CYS A 191 -14.79 10.72 26.36
CA CYS A 191 -15.63 9.53 26.26
C CYS A 191 -17.08 9.78 26.71
N LEU A 192 -17.30 10.51 27.81
CA LEU A 192 -18.64 10.86 28.32
C LEU A 192 -19.35 11.90 27.44
N THR A 193 -18.61 12.80 26.82
CA THR A 193 -19.14 13.80 25.86
C THR A 193 -19.60 13.12 24.58
N ILE A 194 -18.85 12.12 24.13
CA ILE A 194 -19.24 11.22 23.03
C ILE A 194 -20.49 10.41 23.44
N ASN A 195 -20.56 9.89 24.67
CA ASN A 195 -21.69 9.11 25.17
C ASN A 195 -22.98 9.96 25.30
N LYS A 196 -22.90 11.20 25.83
CA LYS A 196 -24.05 12.13 25.91
C LYS A 196 -24.56 12.59 24.54
N ARG A 197 -23.68 12.77 23.55
CA ARG A 197 -24.07 13.06 22.16
C ARG A 197 -24.79 11.89 21.47
N LEU A 198 -24.71 10.68 22.01
CA LEU A 198 -25.27 9.44 21.44
C LEU A 198 -26.52 8.93 22.19
N SER A 199 -27.33 9.81 22.77
CA SER A 199 -28.58 9.46 23.48
C SER A 199 -29.63 8.75 22.59
N LEU A 200 -29.44 7.46 22.26
CA LEU A 200 -30.38 6.53 21.60
C LEU A 200 -30.12 5.07 22.10
N PRO A 201 -31.09 4.15 21.96
CA PRO A 201 -31.28 3.02 22.89
C PRO A 201 -30.22 1.92 22.86
N THR A 202 -30.13 1.24 24.01
CA THR A 202 -29.15 0.24 24.47
C THR A 202 -28.98 -1.05 23.64
N HIS A 203 -29.52 -1.14 22.42
CA HIS A 203 -29.37 -2.31 21.53
C HIS A 203 -28.35 -2.09 20.39
N LEU A 204 -27.75 -0.89 20.28
CA LEU A 204 -26.68 -0.61 19.29
C LEU A 204 -25.28 -0.49 19.92
N ILE A 205 -25.14 -0.80 21.21
CA ILE A 205 -23.86 -0.74 21.96
C ILE A 205 -23.09 -2.06 21.81
N GLU A 206 -22.97 -2.56 20.59
CA GLU A 206 -22.10 -3.71 20.28
C GLU A 206 -21.02 -3.38 19.27
N ASN A 207 -20.89 -2.14 18.79
CA ASN A 207 -19.84 -1.82 17.81
C ASN A 207 -18.96 -0.60 18.15
N HIS A 208 -17.71 -0.95 18.44
CA HIS A 208 -16.45 -0.30 18.05
C HIS A 208 -16.02 1.06 18.60
N LYS A 209 -16.88 1.93 19.17
CA LYS A 209 -16.37 3.25 19.64
C LYS A 209 -15.96 3.33 21.11
N LEU A 210 -16.54 2.51 21.99
CA LEU A 210 -16.03 2.38 23.36
C LEU A 210 -14.68 1.64 23.39
N CYS A 211 -14.52 0.68 22.48
CA CYS A 211 -13.29 -0.09 22.31
C CYS A 211 -12.12 0.75 21.79
N VAL A 212 -12.35 1.92 21.13
CA VAL A 212 -11.27 2.81 20.64
C VAL A 212 -10.74 3.73 21.75
N GLY A 213 -11.59 4.20 22.67
CA GLY A 213 -11.13 4.91 23.87
C GLY A 213 -10.33 3.99 24.80
N ILE A 214 -10.79 2.73 24.94
CA ILE A 214 -10.08 1.67 25.66
C ILE A 214 -8.85 1.21 24.87
N LYS A 215 -8.90 1.11 23.53
CA LYS A 215 -7.73 0.79 22.68
C LYS A 215 -6.68 1.86 22.74
N ASN A 216 -7.03 3.15 22.77
CA ASN A 216 -6.03 4.21 22.88
C ASN A 216 -5.40 4.24 24.27
N MET A 217 -6.13 3.80 25.31
CA MET A 217 -5.54 3.54 26.63
C MET A 217 -4.64 2.29 26.60
N LYS A 218 -5.07 1.24 25.89
CA LYS A 218 -4.30 0.01 25.63
C LYS A 218 -3.08 0.25 24.75
N GLU A 219 -3.12 1.15 23.78
CA GLU A 219 -2.05 1.50 22.84
C GLU A 219 -1.10 2.53 23.48
N MET A 220 -1.57 3.42 24.37
CA MET A 220 -0.68 4.14 25.29
C MET A 220 0.01 3.18 26.28
N LEU A 221 -0.61 2.05 26.63
CA LEU A 221 0.00 0.97 27.41
C LEU A 221 0.85 0.03 26.53
N TYR A 222 0.56 -0.12 25.22
CA TYR A 222 1.28 -0.98 24.26
C TYR A 222 2.54 -0.31 23.70
N VAL A 223 2.58 1.03 23.68
CA VAL A 223 3.81 1.81 23.41
C VAL A 223 4.83 1.67 24.55
N ILE A 224 4.48 0.95 25.63
CA ILE A 224 5.38 0.55 26.71
C ILE A 224 5.83 -0.92 26.55
N GLU A 225 5.35 -1.69 25.55
CA GLU A 225 5.52 -3.16 25.48
C GLU A 225 6.41 -3.71 24.33
N GLU A 226 7.13 -2.89 23.56
CA GLU A 226 8.14 -3.44 22.61
C GLU A 226 9.49 -2.70 22.67
N GLU A 227 10.11 -2.76 23.85
CA GLU A 227 11.57 -2.88 23.95
C GLU A 227 11.85 -4.05 24.89
N GLU A 228 12.43 -5.12 24.34
CA GLU A 228 13.28 -6.15 24.97
C GLU A 228 12.96 -7.55 24.41
N ASP A 229 13.89 -8.07 23.60
CA ASP A 229 14.52 -9.32 24.03
C ASP A 229 15.93 -9.42 23.44
N TYR A 230 16.84 -9.81 24.33
CA TYR A 230 18.31 -9.88 24.25
C TYR A 230 19.08 -8.59 24.58
N ASP A 231 19.52 -8.59 25.85
CA ASP A 231 20.56 -7.80 26.51
C ASP A 231 20.26 -6.33 26.83
N LEU A 232 19.37 -6.14 27.82
CA LEU A 232 19.30 -4.94 28.66
C LEU A 232 19.42 -5.28 30.15
N ASP A 233 20.51 -5.96 30.51
CA ASP A 233 21.08 -5.74 31.84
C ASP A 233 21.92 -4.45 31.78
N GLU A 234 21.61 -3.53 32.70
CA GLU A 234 22.34 -2.29 33.04
C GLU A 234 22.06 -1.00 32.23
N ALA A 235 20.83 -0.52 32.33
CA ALA A 235 20.59 0.92 32.51
C ALA A 235 19.41 1.15 33.46
N GLY A 236 19.43 0.49 34.62
CA GLY A 236 18.47 0.73 35.68
C GLY A 236 18.47 2.22 36.05
N ILE A 237 17.31 2.87 35.87
CA ILE A 237 16.95 4.05 36.68
C ILE A 237 16.65 3.51 38.08
N ASP A 238 17.68 3.04 38.78
CA ASP A 238 17.62 2.73 40.18
C ASP A 238 17.36 4.06 40.93
N THR A 239 16.12 4.16 41.41
CA THR A 239 15.57 5.27 42.19
C THR A 239 15.96 5.20 43.67
N ASP A 240 16.78 4.24 44.08
CA ASP A 240 17.32 4.11 45.43
C ASP A 240 18.76 4.64 45.49
N ASP A 241 18.98 5.84 44.95
CA ASP A 241 20.25 6.56 45.02
C ASP A 241 20.40 7.28 46.37
N ASP A 242 20.62 6.50 47.44
CA ASP A 242 20.87 7.01 48.80
C ASP A 242 22.37 7.32 49.04
N ASP A 243 23.26 6.98 48.11
CA ASP A 243 24.73 7.08 48.31
C ASP A 243 25.46 8.08 47.37
N CYS A 244 24.87 8.57 46.27
CA CYS A 244 25.50 9.64 45.48
C CYS A 244 25.11 11.04 46.00
N ASN A 245 26.11 11.86 46.33
CA ASN A 245 25.93 13.27 46.67
C ASN A 245 25.04 13.98 45.62
N VAL A 246 24.00 14.70 46.06
CA VAL A 246 23.07 15.48 45.20
C VAL A 246 23.82 16.37 44.20
N VAL A 247 24.98 16.87 44.60
CA VAL A 247 25.84 17.70 43.74
C VAL A 247 26.47 16.89 42.60
N SER A 248 26.88 15.64 42.83
CA SER A 248 27.40 14.73 41.80
C SER A 248 26.30 14.32 40.80
N ARG A 249 25.06 14.09 41.26
CA ARG A 249 23.90 13.87 40.38
C ARG A 249 23.61 15.07 39.48
N ALA A 250 23.63 16.28 40.04
CA ALA A 250 23.44 17.52 39.28
C ALA A 250 24.56 17.70 38.24
N LEU A 251 25.80 17.35 38.60
CA LEU A 251 26.97 17.39 37.72
C LEU A 251 26.81 16.44 36.52
N PHE A 252 26.45 15.18 36.77
CA PHE A 252 26.19 14.18 35.72
C PHE A 252 25.00 14.57 34.83
N SER A 253 23.92 15.11 35.42
CA SER A 253 22.76 15.60 34.67
C SER A 253 23.13 16.77 33.76
N ALA A 254 23.94 17.72 34.23
CA ALA A 254 24.40 18.84 33.42
C ALA A 254 25.25 18.37 32.22
N ALA A 255 26.13 17.38 32.43
CA ALA A 255 26.93 16.77 31.36
C ALA A 255 26.09 16.00 30.34
N ARG A 256 25.12 15.20 30.80
CA ARG A 256 24.19 14.45 29.93
C ARG A 256 23.29 15.37 29.09
N GLN A 257 22.94 16.55 29.62
CA GLN A 257 22.16 17.56 28.89
C GLN A 257 23.02 18.47 27.99
N GLY A 258 24.34 18.33 27.99
CA GLY A 258 25.24 19.20 27.23
C GLY A 258 25.28 20.65 27.72
N ASN A 259 24.80 20.93 28.94
CA ASN A 259 24.69 22.28 29.48
C ASN A 259 26.02 22.72 30.13
N LEU A 260 26.90 23.29 29.29
CA LEU A 260 28.23 23.74 29.69
C LEU A 260 28.21 24.86 30.74
N ASP A 261 27.23 25.76 30.69
CA ASP A 261 27.17 26.90 31.60
C ASP A 261 26.77 26.46 33.01
N ASP A 262 25.80 25.56 33.14
CA ASP A 262 25.44 24.97 34.43
C ASP A 262 26.57 24.10 34.98
N LEU A 263 27.28 23.36 34.13
CA LEU A 263 28.46 22.60 34.56
C LEU A 263 29.56 23.52 35.11
N LYS A 264 29.85 24.63 34.42
CA LYS A 264 30.84 25.63 34.89
C LYS A 264 30.41 26.27 36.21
N ASN A 265 29.12 26.60 36.34
CA ASN A 265 28.58 27.19 37.57
C ASN A 265 28.67 26.20 38.74
N LEU A 266 28.32 24.93 38.54
CA LEU A 266 28.41 23.89 39.57
C LEU A 266 29.86 23.68 40.03
N LEU A 267 30.81 23.61 39.10
CA LEU A 267 32.24 23.48 39.43
C LEU A 267 32.86 24.73 40.06
N ALA A 268 32.31 25.92 39.80
CA ALA A 268 32.76 27.16 40.43
C ALA A 268 32.23 27.34 41.86
N THR A 269 31.08 26.75 42.18
CA THR A 269 30.35 26.99 43.43
C THR A 269 30.69 25.96 44.53
N ALA A 270 31.07 24.74 44.15
CA ALA A 270 31.37 23.67 45.10
C ALA A 270 32.88 23.34 45.11
N THR A 271 33.55 23.73 46.19
CA THR A 271 35.01 23.57 46.41
C THR A 271 35.47 22.14 46.72
N SER A 272 34.54 21.17 46.79
CA SER A 272 34.81 19.77 47.16
C SER A 272 34.27 18.74 46.15
N LEU A 273 34.02 19.14 44.90
CA LEU A 273 33.55 18.22 43.86
C LEU A 273 34.70 17.41 43.26
N ASP A 274 34.57 16.09 43.31
CA ASP A 274 35.45 15.20 42.57
C ASP A 274 34.90 14.96 41.16
N ILE A 275 35.52 15.59 40.17
CA ILE A 275 35.18 15.43 38.75
C ILE A 275 35.56 14.05 38.18
N HIS A 276 36.36 13.27 38.92
CA HIS A 276 36.76 11.92 38.55
C HIS A 276 35.83 10.86 39.13
N GLN A 277 34.85 11.25 39.96
CA GLN A 277 33.85 10.35 40.47
C GLN A 277 33.06 9.72 39.31
N LYS A 278 32.92 8.39 39.37
CA LYS A 278 32.04 7.62 38.49
C LYS A 278 30.69 7.41 39.18
N ASN A 279 29.62 7.29 38.42
CA ASN A 279 28.33 6.84 38.97
C ASN A 279 28.36 5.31 39.23
N ARG A 280 27.26 4.75 39.76
CA ARG A 280 27.15 3.30 40.02
C ARG A 280 27.29 2.42 38.77
N HIS A 281 27.09 2.99 37.57
CA HIS A 281 27.28 2.30 36.30
C HIS A 281 28.74 2.37 35.81
N GLY A 282 29.66 2.88 36.64
CA GLY A 282 31.04 3.14 36.24
C GLY A 282 31.19 4.32 35.27
N GLU A 283 30.11 5.02 34.91
CA GLU A 283 30.15 6.12 33.96
C GLU A 283 30.82 7.35 34.61
N SER A 284 31.97 7.74 34.08
CA SER A 284 32.52 9.08 34.31
C SER A 284 31.64 10.18 33.70
N ILE A 285 31.80 11.41 34.19
CA ILE A 285 31.17 12.60 33.58
C ILE A 285 31.53 12.79 32.11
N MET A 286 32.68 12.27 31.68
CA MET A 286 33.14 12.38 30.31
C MET A 286 32.37 11.47 29.35
N HIS A 287 31.92 10.28 29.79
CA HIS A 287 31.01 9.44 28.98
C HIS A 287 29.70 10.18 28.69
N LEU A 288 29.10 10.78 29.72
CA LEU A 288 27.86 11.55 29.62
C LEU A 288 28.00 12.78 28.72
N ALA A 289 29.14 13.46 28.79
CA ALA A 289 29.46 14.59 27.93
C ALA A 289 29.64 14.16 26.46
N CYS A 290 30.24 12.99 26.20
CA CYS A 290 30.35 12.44 24.86
C CYS A 290 28.97 12.00 24.31
N SER A 291 28.12 11.45 25.17
CA SER A 291 26.74 11.07 24.83
C SER A 291 25.84 12.26 24.47
N SER A 292 26.15 13.48 24.93
CA SER A 292 25.33 14.67 24.66
C SER A 292 25.70 15.40 23.36
N GLY A 293 26.79 15.02 22.68
CA GLY A 293 27.22 15.59 21.41
C GLY A 293 27.93 16.96 21.50
N GLY A 294 28.17 17.47 22.71
CA GLY A 294 28.77 18.79 22.91
C GLY A 294 30.31 18.78 22.95
N VAL A 295 30.99 19.05 21.82
CA VAL A 295 32.48 19.06 21.80
C VAL A 295 33.07 20.04 22.82
N LYS A 296 32.42 21.19 23.03
CA LYS A 296 32.84 22.20 24.01
C LYS A 296 32.80 21.70 25.46
N ILE A 297 31.87 20.81 25.80
CA ILE A 297 31.79 20.25 27.15
C ILE A 297 32.87 19.19 27.36
N VAL A 298 33.16 18.40 26.33
CA VAL A 298 34.24 17.39 26.33
C VAL A 298 35.61 18.09 26.45
N ASP A 299 35.87 19.13 25.66
CA ASP A 299 37.09 19.94 25.73
C ASP A 299 37.25 20.61 27.10
N PHE A 300 36.18 21.21 27.63
CA PHE A 300 36.22 21.83 28.96
C PHE A 300 36.52 20.82 30.08
N LEU A 301 35.92 19.63 30.05
CA LEU A 301 36.19 18.57 31.02
C LEU A 301 37.62 18.05 30.92
N ARG A 302 38.18 17.96 29.69
CA ARG A 302 39.59 17.62 29.48
C ARG A 302 40.52 18.66 30.08
N GLN A 303 40.24 19.95 29.88
CA GLN A 303 41.00 21.05 30.48
C GLN A 303 40.93 21.05 32.01
N LYS A 304 39.85 20.48 32.59
CA LYS A 304 39.70 20.29 34.03
C LYS A 304 40.43 19.05 34.57
N GLY A 305 41.03 18.24 33.70
CA GLY A 305 41.87 17.11 34.07
C GLY A 305 41.20 15.74 33.93
N VAL A 306 39.95 15.65 33.46
CA VAL A 306 39.30 14.35 33.24
C VAL A 306 40.00 13.60 32.09
N ASP A 307 40.29 12.32 32.29
CA ASP A 307 41.01 11.53 31.30
C ASP A 307 40.11 11.04 30.16
N PHE A 308 40.69 10.89 28.97
CA PHE A 308 40.00 10.25 27.85
C PHE A 308 40.05 8.72 27.91
N ASP A 309 41.04 8.15 28.60
CA ASP A 309 41.17 6.69 28.80
C ASP A 309 40.30 6.20 29.97
N VAL A 310 39.04 6.62 29.98
CA VAL A 310 38.03 6.19 30.93
C VAL A 310 37.15 5.11 30.30
N ARG A 311 36.82 4.11 31.12
CA ARG A 311 35.88 3.04 30.79
C ARG A 311 34.80 2.94 31.86
N ASP A 312 33.58 2.62 31.46
CA ASP A 312 32.51 2.32 32.40
C ASP A 312 32.57 0.86 32.89
N GLN A 313 31.51 0.38 33.56
CA GLN A 313 31.48 -0.96 34.13
C GLN A 313 31.38 -2.08 33.09
N ASN A 314 30.91 -1.77 31.88
CA ASN A 314 30.86 -2.69 30.75
C ASN A 314 32.14 -2.64 29.92
N GLY A 315 33.13 -1.85 30.37
CA GLY A 315 34.34 -1.59 29.62
C GLY A 315 34.13 -0.64 28.45
N ASP A 316 32.96 -0.01 28.28
CA ASP A 316 32.69 0.90 27.16
C ASP A 316 33.55 2.16 27.31
N ASN A 317 34.23 2.54 26.23
CA ASN A 317 35.06 3.75 26.19
C ASN A 317 34.27 4.96 25.64
N LEU A 318 34.90 6.14 25.62
CA LEU A 318 34.26 7.36 25.11
C LEU A 318 33.83 7.27 23.64
N ALA A 319 34.58 6.53 22.83
CA ALA A 319 34.27 6.33 21.42
C ALA A 319 32.99 5.48 21.25
N TYR A 320 32.80 4.45 22.08
CA TYR A 320 31.60 3.62 22.11
C TYR A 320 30.35 4.47 22.38
N TRP A 321 30.38 5.28 23.44
CA TRP A 321 29.28 6.17 23.81
C TRP A 321 28.95 7.21 22.73
N SER A 322 29.99 7.77 22.10
CA SER A 322 29.82 8.71 21.00
C SER A 322 29.22 8.05 19.75
N ALA A 323 29.66 6.82 19.45
CA ALA A 323 29.17 6.05 18.31
C ALA A 323 27.73 5.58 18.51
N ARG A 324 27.36 5.17 19.72
CA ARG A 324 25.98 4.80 20.11
C ARG A 324 24.96 5.91 19.85
N GLN A 325 25.37 7.15 20.08
CA GLN A 325 24.51 8.34 19.95
C GLN A 325 24.66 9.08 18.60
N GLY A 326 25.50 8.59 17.70
CA GLY A 326 25.65 9.19 16.36
C GLY A 326 26.52 10.46 16.30
N HIS A 327 27.34 10.75 17.32
CA HIS A 327 28.06 12.03 17.45
C HIS A 327 29.42 12.03 16.73
N VAL A 328 29.40 12.21 15.41
CA VAL A 328 30.60 12.25 14.54
C VAL A 328 31.64 13.27 15.00
N GLU A 329 31.20 14.48 15.38
CA GLU A 329 32.12 15.57 15.76
C GLU A 329 32.86 15.29 17.07
N ILE A 330 32.26 14.52 17.99
CA ILE A 330 32.93 14.06 19.21
C ILE A 330 34.00 13.04 18.84
N LEU A 331 33.70 12.08 17.98
CA LEU A 331 34.66 11.07 17.56
C LEU A 331 35.86 11.65 16.83
N LYS A 332 35.67 12.65 15.96
CA LYS A 332 36.76 13.41 15.35
C LYS A 332 37.63 14.08 16.41
N PHE A 333 37.01 14.74 17.38
CA PHE A 333 37.72 15.39 18.49
C PHE A 333 38.50 14.37 19.34
N LEU A 334 37.91 13.22 19.65
CA LEU A 334 38.58 12.14 20.39
C LEU A 334 39.79 11.59 19.59
N LYS A 335 39.64 11.39 18.28
CA LYS A 335 40.74 10.97 17.38
C LYS A 335 41.90 11.97 17.37
N GLU A 336 41.60 13.26 17.24
CA GLU A 336 42.60 14.35 17.28
C GLU A 336 43.36 14.41 18.61
N ASN A 337 42.71 13.97 19.69
CA ASN A 337 43.30 13.88 21.03
C ASN A 337 43.93 12.52 21.35
N GLY A 338 44.09 11.64 20.35
CA GLY A 338 44.81 10.37 20.49
C GLY A 338 44.04 9.26 21.19
N VAL A 339 42.71 9.32 21.23
CA VAL A 339 41.86 8.25 21.78
C VAL A 339 41.77 7.10 20.79
N ASP A 340 41.89 5.87 21.30
CA ASP A 340 41.73 4.67 20.49
C ASP A 340 40.25 4.43 20.13
N LEU A 341 39.93 4.62 18.84
CA LEU A 341 38.59 4.38 18.30
C LEU A 341 38.33 2.90 18.01
N ASN A 342 39.34 2.02 18.12
CA ASN A 342 39.20 0.57 18.03
C ASN A 342 39.01 -0.12 19.39
N GLY A 343 38.98 0.65 20.49
CA GLY A 343 38.90 0.06 21.82
C GLY A 343 37.65 -0.79 22.01
N GLU A 344 37.86 -2.04 22.44
CA GLU A 344 36.81 -3.02 22.70
C GLU A 344 36.25 -2.86 24.11
N ASN A 345 34.95 -3.10 24.29
CA ASN A 345 34.34 -3.24 25.62
C ASN A 345 34.49 -4.68 26.16
N ASP A 346 33.87 -4.96 27.31
CA ASP A 346 34.00 -6.26 27.97
C ASP A 346 33.33 -7.40 27.19
N VAL A 347 32.47 -7.13 26.21
CA VAL A 347 31.93 -8.14 25.28
C VAL A 347 32.67 -8.18 23.94
N GLY A 348 33.77 -7.44 23.80
CA GLY A 348 34.59 -7.40 22.59
C GLY A 348 34.03 -6.49 21.48
N GLU A 349 32.98 -5.71 21.76
CA GLU A 349 32.40 -4.80 20.78
C GLU A 349 33.25 -3.54 20.64
N THR A 350 33.39 -3.10 19.39
CA THR A 350 34.06 -1.83 19.05
C THR A 350 33.02 -0.74 18.77
N PRO A 351 33.39 0.56 18.77
CA PRO A 351 32.51 1.64 18.35
C PRO A 351 31.89 1.42 16.95
N LEU A 352 32.58 0.70 16.07
CA LEU A 352 32.08 0.37 14.73
C LEU A 352 30.95 -0.67 14.76
N HIS A 353 30.98 -1.64 15.68
CA HIS A 353 29.88 -2.59 15.90
C HIS A 353 28.60 -1.86 16.29
N VAL A 354 28.73 -0.91 17.21
CA VAL A 354 27.61 -0.13 17.75
C VAL A 354 27.07 0.85 16.72
N ALA A 355 27.94 1.55 15.99
CA ALA A 355 27.52 2.44 14.92
C ALA A 355 26.75 1.68 13.83
N ALA A 356 27.19 0.46 13.51
CA ALA A 356 26.53 -0.43 12.58
C ALA A 356 25.18 -0.96 13.12
N ARG A 357 25.09 -1.27 14.42
CA ARG A 357 23.86 -1.69 15.11
C ARG A 357 22.78 -0.60 15.11
N TYR A 358 23.15 0.63 15.46
CA TYR A 358 22.20 1.74 15.64
C TYR A 358 21.93 2.56 14.36
N GLY A 359 22.49 2.18 13.21
CA GLY A 359 22.15 2.85 11.95
C GLY A 359 22.89 4.18 11.69
N HIS A 360 23.94 4.49 12.46
CA HIS A 360 24.67 5.75 12.35
C HIS A 360 25.67 5.75 11.19
N SER A 361 25.13 5.88 9.96
CA SER A 361 25.86 5.82 8.69
C SER A 361 27.06 6.76 8.60
N ASP A 362 26.97 7.96 9.19
CA ASP A 362 28.03 8.97 9.14
C ASP A 362 29.14 8.66 10.15
N VAL A 363 28.79 8.04 11.29
CA VAL A 363 29.76 7.52 12.25
C VAL A 363 30.53 6.34 11.66
N VAL A 364 29.84 5.41 11.00
CA VAL A 364 30.48 4.27 10.31
C VAL A 364 31.52 4.78 9.31
N GLU A 365 31.19 5.79 8.50
CA GLU A 365 32.11 6.36 7.52
C GLU A 365 33.33 6.99 8.19
N MET A 366 33.14 7.80 9.22
CA MET A 366 34.25 8.44 9.94
C MET A 366 35.16 7.41 10.64
N LEU A 367 34.59 6.34 11.21
CA LEU A 367 35.38 5.26 11.84
C LEU A 367 36.20 4.48 10.81
N LEU A 368 35.65 4.21 9.62
CA LEU A 368 36.39 3.59 8.52
C LEU A 368 37.53 4.49 8.01
N GLU A 369 37.29 5.81 7.91
CA GLU A 369 38.33 6.82 7.62
C GLU A 369 39.38 6.96 8.74
N ALA A 370 39.10 6.40 9.91
CA ALA A 370 40.01 6.33 11.04
C ALA A 370 40.81 5.02 11.11
N ASP A 371 40.81 4.24 10.03
CA ASP A 371 41.49 2.94 9.95
C ASP A 371 41.02 1.99 11.08
N CYS A 372 39.75 2.11 11.49
CA CYS A 372 39.16 1.17 12.44
C CYS A 372 39.04 -0.23 11.80
N ASP A 373 39.26 -1.28 12.59
CA ASP A 373 39.22 -2.65 12.09
C ASP A 373 37.76 -3.06 11.80
N VAL A 374 37.41 -3.02 10.52
CA VAL A 374 36.09 -3.37 9.99
C VAL A 374 35.74 -4.86 10.14
N ASN A 375 36.74 -5.71 10.37
CA ASN A 375 36.61 -7.16 10.46
C ASN A 375 36.75 -7.69 11.88
N LYS A 376 36.89 -6.80 12.86
CA LYS A 376 37.00 -7.19 14.25
C LYS A 376 35.77 -8.00 14.66
N GLN A 377 36.01 -9.12 15.34
CA GLN A 377 34.97 -9.98 15.88
C GLN A 377 34.80 -9.74 17.38
N ASP A 378 33.57 -9.60 17.83
CA ASP A 378 33.22 -9.55 19.24
C ASP A 378 33.30 -10.94 19.91
N LYS A 379 32.87 -11.06 21.17
CA LYS A 379 32.85 -12.34 21.88
C LYS A 379 31.83 -13.33 21.31
N LEU A 380 30.86 -12.95 20.50
CA LEU A 380 29.97 -13.86 19.78
C LEU A 380 30.51 -14.24 18.40
N GLY A 381 31.64 -13.66 18.00
CA GLY A 381 32.20 -13.83 16.66
C GLY A 381 31.52 -12.93 15.62
N GLU A 382 30.65 -12.02 16.03
CA GLU A 382 29.97 -11.10 15.12
C GLU A 382 30.91 -9.96 14.73
N THR A 383 30.77 -9.51 13.48
CA THR A 383 31.48 -8.34 12.95
C THR A 383 30.50 -7.17 12.81
N PRO A 384 30.95 -5.93 12.59
CA PRO A 384 30.04 -4.83 12.30
C PRO A 384 29.11 -5.10 11.11
N LEU A 385 29.54 -5.92 10.15
CA LEU A 385 28.71 -6.34 9.02
C LEU A 385 27.58 -7.29 9.45
N HIS A 386 27.80 -8.16 10.43
CA HIS A 386 26.73 -9.00 11.01
C HIS A 386 25.66 -8.11 11.65
N ASN A 387 26.06 -7.14 12.48
CA ASN A 387 25.13 -6.19 13.13
C ASN A 387 24.33 -5.39 12.10
N ALA A 388 25.00 -4.83 11.09
CA ALA A 388 24.32 -4.09 10.02
C ALA A 388 23.27 -4.94 9.29
N VAL A 389 23.56 -6.22 9.05
CA VAL A 389 22.65 -7.14 8.39
C VAL A 389 21.51 -7.57 9.32
N PHE A 390 21.79 -7.82 10.60
CA PHE A 390 20.80 -8.20 11.61
C PHE A 390 19.71 -7.12 11.79
N HIS A 391 20.14 -5.85 11.74
CA HIS A 391 19.29 -4.66 11.86
C HIS A 391 18.75 -4.12 10.52
N ALA A 392 18.94 -4.87 9.42
CA ALA A 392 18.38 -4.53 8.10
C ALA A 392 18.88 -3.18 7.51
N LEU A 393 20.19 -2.90 7.64
CA LEU A 393 20.80 -1.61 7.25
C LEU A 393 21.68 -1.75 5.97
N PRO A 394 21.09 -1.83 4.76
CA PRO A 394 21.84 -2.11 3.52
C PRO A 394 22.79 -0.97 3.10
N SER A 395 22.50 0.28 3.51
CA SER A 395 23.40 1.43 3.30
C SER A 395 24.72 1.25 4.05
N ILE A 396 24.65 0.83 5.31
CA ILE A 396 25.81 0.54 6.15
C ILE A 396 26.55 -0.69 5.65
N CYS A 397 25.83 -1.75 5.25
CA CYS A 397 26.46 -2.93 4.61
C CYS A 397 27.35 -2.53 3.43
N ARG A 398 26.85 -1.64 2.54
CA ARG A 398 27.64 -1.12 1.41
C ARG A 398 28.88 -0.34 1.86
N LYS A 399 28.74 0.51 2.88
CA LYS A 399 29.87 1.29 3.42
C LYS A 399 30.94 0.38 4.03
N LEU A 400 30.54 -0.59 4.86
CA LEU A 400 31.44 -1.55 5.49
C LEU A 400 32.18 -2.40 4.44
N ILE A 401 31.48 -2.95 3.44
CA ILE A 401 32.10 -3.73 2.35
C ILE A 401 33.08 -2.86 1.56
N LYS A 402 32.70 -1.62 1.21
CA LYS A 402 33.60 -0.67 0.54
C LYS A 402 34.82 -0.32 1.41
N GLY A 403 34.63 -0.30 2.73
CA GLY A 403 35.67 -0.11 3.73
C GLY A 403 36.55 -1.34 3.99
N GLY A 404 36.35 -2.44 3.26
CA GLY A 404 37.17 -3.65 3.37
C GLY A 404 36.57 -4.77 4.24
N ALA A 405 35.28 -4.72 4.58
CA ALA A 405 34.63 -5.80 5.31
C ALA A 405 34.68 -7.13 4.54
N GLU A 406 35.17 -8.18 5.19
CA GLU A 406 35.19 -9.53 4.67
C GLU A 406 33.82 -10.19 4.86
N ILE A 407 33.20 -10.56 3.73
CA ILE A 407 31.80 -11.00 3.66
C ILE A 407 31.59 -12.44 4.17
N HIS A 408 32.66 -13.20 4.36
CA HIS A 408 32.60 -14.63 4.71
C HIS A 408 33.08 -14.95 6.13
N ILE A 409 33.36 -13.95 6.96
CA ILE A 409 33.72 -14.20 8.35
C ILE A 409 32.52 -14.87 9.04
N PRO A 410 32.69 -16.06 9.64
CA PRO A 410 31.63 -16.70 10.40
C PRO A 410 31.64 -16.25 11.86
N ASN A 411 30.45 -16.13 12.46
CA ASN A 411 30.30 -16.04 13.91
C ASN A 411 30.56 -17.41 14.59
N LYS A 412 30.33 -17.49 15.91
CA LYS A 412 30.56 -18.73 16.68
C LYS A 412 29.72 -19.92 16.23
N ASP A 413 28.53 -19.70 15.68
CA ASP A 413 27.62 -20.73 15.18
C ASP A 413 27.90 -21.08 13.70
N LEU A 414 29.05 -20.62 13.18
CA LEU A 414 29.45 -20.71 11.78
C LEU A 414 28.51 -19.99 10.81
N GLU A 415 27.75 -19.00 11.29
CA GLU A 415 26.86 -18.19 10.48
C GLU A 415 27.61 -16.98 9.92
N THR A 416 27.56 -16.82 8.59
CA THR A 416 28.04 -15.63 7.89
C THR A 416 26.96 -14.54 7.87
N PRO A 417 27.25 -13.28 7.50
CA PRO A 417 26.23 -12.24 7.34
C PRO A 417 25.09 -12.65 6.38
N LEU A 418 25.38 -13.47 5.36
CA LEU A 418 24.35 -14.01 4.46
C LEU A 418 23.33 -14.93 5.17
N HIS A 419 23.75 -15.70 6.18
CA HIS A 419 22.86 -16.53 6.99
C HIS A 419 21.91 -15.66 7.80
N ILE A 420 22.45 -14.66 8.52
CA ILE A 420 21.66 -13.71 9.30
C ILE A 420 20.64 -12.99 8.41
N GLY A 421 21.09 -12.45 7.28
CA GLY A 421 20.21 -11.77 6.32
C GLY A 421 19.10 -12.68 5.81
N SER A 422 19.40 -13.96 5.65
CA SER A 422 18.44 -14.95 5.19
C SER A 422 17.44 -15.41 6.24
N TYR A 423 17.90 -15.55 7.49
CA TYR A 423 17.07 -15.89 8.65
C TYR A 423 16.13 -14.74 9.06
N ARG A 424 16.58 -13.49 8.91
CA ARG A 424 15.82 -12.26 9.24
C ARG A 424 14.90 -11.79 8.11
N GLY A 425 15.10 -12.29 6.88
CA GLY A 425 14.28 -11.90 5.73
C GLY A 425 14.69 -10.59 5.05
N ASN A 426 15.93 -10.13 5.26
CA ASN A 426 16.41 -8.83 4.81
C ASN A 426 16.88 -8.87 3.36
N VAL A 427 15.94 -8.88 2.41
CA VAL A 427 16.19 -9.01 0.95
C VAL A 427 17.27 -8.03 0.45
N HIS A 428 17.18 -6.75 0.82
CA HIS A 428 18.14 -5.74 0.35
C HIS A 428 19.56 -5.95 0.89
N CYS A 429 19.71 -6.44 2.11
CA CYS A 429 21.03 -6.78 2.66
C CYS A 429 21.58 -8.03 1.96
N VAL A 430 20.74 -9.04 1.74
CA VAL A 430 21.09 -10.25 0.98
C VAL A 430 21.54 -9.91 -0.44
N GLU A 431 20.82 -9.02 -1.15
CA GLU A 431 21.22 -8.54 -2.48
C GLU A 431 22.58 -7.85 -2.46
N VAL A 432 22.82 -6.96 -1.49
CA VAL A 432 24.12 -6.30 -1.33
C VAL A 432 25.23 -7.31 -1.12
N LEU A 433 25.04 -8.31 -0.27
CA LEU A 433 26.03 -9.35 0.01
C LEU A 433 26.31 -10.19 -1.25
N LEU A 434 25.27 -10.65 -1.95
CA LEU A 434 25.39 -11.45 -3.17
C LEU A 434 26.09 -10.69 -4.30
N GLN A 435 25.75 -9.41 -4.50
CA GLN A 435 26.41 -8.54 -5.49
C GLN A 435 27.90 -8.38 -5.23
N ASN A 436 28.34 -8.52 -3.98
CA ASN A 436 29.74 -8.43 -3.58
C ASN A 436 30.39 -9.82 -3.38
N GLY A 437 29.79 -10.88 -3.91
CA GLY A 437 30.40 -12.21 -3.98
C GLY A 437 30.14 -13.12 -2.77
N ALA A 438 29.13 -12.84 -1.95
CA ALA A 438 28.70 -13.76 -0.89
C ALA A 438 28.36 -15.15 -1.46
N LYS A 439 28.72 -16.21 -0.72
CA LYS A 439 28.59 -17.60 -1.12
C LYS A 439 27.68 -18.31 -0.14
N SER A 440 26.82 -19.17 -0.67
CA SER A 440 26.02 -20.09 0.13
C SER A 440 26.91 -21.20 0.68
N MET A 441 27.14 -21.21 1.99
CA MET A 441 27.87 -22.25 2.72
C MET A 441 26.97 -22.79 3.84
N PRO A 442 27.11 -24.04 4.28
CA PRO A 442 26.37 -24.54 5.44
C PRO A 442 26.94 -23.98 6.76
N ASN A 443 26.07 -23.67 7.72
CA ASN A 443 26.42 -23.37 9.12
C ASN A 443 26.71 -24.66 9.93
N GLU A 444 26.87 -24.55 11.25
CA GLU A 444 27.16 -25.70 12.13
C GLU A 444 26.11 -26.82 12.06
N ASP A 445 24.84 -26.47 11.90
CA ASP A 445 23.72 -27.43 11.73
C ASP A 445 23.64 -28.05 10.32
N GLY A 446 24.54 -27.67 9.42
CA GLY A 446 24.50 -28.07 8.02
C GLY A 446 23.43 -27.34 7.21
N LYS A 447 22.89 -26.22 7.70
CA LYS A 447 21.86 -25.41 7.03
C LYS A 447 22.50 -24.32 6.20
N THR A 448 22.09 -24.20 4.94
CA THR A 448 22.50 -23.10 4.07
C THR A 448 21.62 -21.86 4.31
N PRO A 449 22.02 -20.66 3.85
CA PRO A 449 21.17 -19.48 3.90
C PRO A 449 19.81 -19.69 3.22
N LEU A 450 19.77 -20.49 2.15
CA LEU A 450 18.53 -20.86 1.48
C LEU A 450 17.63 -21.74 2.37
N ASP A 451 18.21 -22.69 3.12
CA ASP A 451 17.44 -23.48 4.09
C ASP A 451 16.81 -22.59 5.16
N LEU A 452 17.57 -21.62 5.69
CA LEU A 452 17.08 -20.67 6.71
C LEU A 452 15.95 -19.79 6.15
N ALA A 453 16.12 -19.26 4.93
CA ALA A 453 15.09 -18.47 4.26
C ALA A 453 13.82 -19.29 4.02
N CYS A 454 13.94 -20.55 3.58
CA CYS A 454 12.79 -21.44 3.41
C CYS A 454 12.12 -21.76 4.74
N HIS A 455 12.87 -22.11 5.78
CA HIS A 455 12.32 -22.45 7.09
C HIS A 455 11.57 -21.27 7.72
N ARG A 456 12.08 -20.05 7.56
CA ARG A 456 11.46 -18.81 8.04
C ARG A 456 10.41 -18.24 7.07
N LYS A 457 10.12 -18.94 5.97
CA LYS A 457 9.15 -18.56 4.93
C LYS A 457 9.45 -17.22 4.26
N HIS A 458 10.71 -16.81 4.22
CA HIS A 458 11.17 -15.62 3.52
C HIS A 458 11.30 -15.89 2.01
N VAL A 459 10.16 -16.03 1.32
CA VAL A 459 10.09 -16.41 -0.11
C VAL A 459 10.93 -15.49 -0.99
N ASN A 460 10.87 -14.17 -0.79
CA ASN A 460 11.63 -13.22 -1.60
C ASN A 460 13.14 -13.41 -1.46
N VAL A 461 13.63 -13.61 -0.24
CA VAL A 461 15.04 -13.94 0.00
C VAL A 461 15.40 -15.26 -0.67
N ALA A 462 14.58 -16.30 -0.49
CA ALA A 462 14.83 -17.61 -1.10
C ALA A 462 14.92 -17.52 -2.63
N LEU A 463 14.00 -16.77 -3.27
CA LEU A 463 14.05 -16.51 -4.70
C LEU A 463 15.30 -15.71 -5.08
N THR A 464 15.68 -14.66 -4.35
CA THR A 464 16.92 -13.90 -4.60
C THR A 464 18.15 -14.78 -4.53
N LEU A 465 18.24 -15.67 -3.53
CA LEU A 465 19.33 -16.65 -3.40
C LEU A 465 19.33 -17.63 -4.59
N LEU A 466 18.16 -18.12 -5.02
CA LEU A 466 18.05 -19.06 -6.13
C LEU A 466 18.48 -18.46 -7.48
N HIS A 467 18.23 -17.17 -7.68
CA HIS A 467 18.62 -16.46 -8.91
C HIS A 467 20.11 -16.03 -8.90
N SER A 468 20.83 -16.24 -7.80
CA SER A 468 22.27 -16.02 -7.71
C SER A 468 23.06 -17.30 -8.04
N ASP A 469 24.35 -17.18 -8.36
CA ASP A 469 25.25 -18.32 -8.64
C ASP A 469 25.57 -19.19 -7.38
N CYS A 470 24.70 -19.17 -6.36
CA CYS A 470 24.86 -19.94 -5.13
C CYS A 470 24.43 -21.40 -5.33
N GLU A 471 25.24 -22.34 -4.86
CA GLU A 471 24.87 -23.77 -4.87
C GLU A 471 23.65 -24.03 -3.97
N PHE A 472 22.70 -24.80 -4.50
CA PHE A 472 21.50 -25.21 -3.78
C PHE A 472 21.83 -26.36 -2.83
N GLY A 473 21.69 -26.14 -1.52
CA GLY A 473 21.80 -27.22 -0.53
C GLY A 473 20.78 -28.33 -0.82
N GLU A 474 21.18 -29.60 -0.70
CA GLU A 474 20.31 -30.75 -0.97
C GLU A 474 19.10 -30.82 0.00
N SER A 475 19.17 -30.17 1.16
CA SER A 475 18.07 -30.05 2.14
C SER A 475 17.03 -28.97 1.81
N ALA A 476 17.39 -27.95 1.02
CA ALA A 476 16.53 -26.78 0.83
C ALA A 476 15.21 -27.14 0.12
N LEU A 477 15.26 -28.11 -0.80
CA LEU A 477 14.07 -28.61 -1.49
C LEU A 477 13.11 -29.30 -0.50
N PHE A 478 13.63 -30.07 0.45
CA PHE A 478 12.81 -30.69 1.48
C PHE A 478 12.20 -29.65 2.41
N THR A 479 12.98 -28.67 2.86
CA THR A 479 12.49 -27.56 3.70
C THR A 479 11.39 -26.77 2.97
N ALA A 480 11.58 -26.45 1.69
CA ALA A 480 10.58 -25.75 0.89
C ALA A 480 9.28 -26.57 0.71
N ILE A 481 9.37 -27.89 0.56
CA ILE A 481 8.20 -28.78 0.50
C ILE A 481 7.49 -28.88 1.87
N GLN A 482 8.25 -28.95 2.97
CA GLN A 482 7.70 -28.99 4.33
C GLN A 482 6.92 -27.72 4.66
N GLU A 483 7.45 -26.56 4.26
CA GLU A 483 6.85 -25.25 4.51
C GLU A 483 5.85 -24.80 3.43
N ASP A 484 5.55 -25.67 2.44
CA ASP A 484 4.62 -25.43 1.32
C ASP A 484 4.96 -24.17 0.48
N LEU A 485 6.25 -24.00 0.16
CA LEU A 485 6.75 -22.85 -0.60
C LEU A 485 6.77 -23.12 -2.11
N LEU A 486 5.59 -23.21 -2.73
CA LEU A 486 5.45 -23.54 -4.16
C LEU A 486 6.33 -22.70 -5.11
N PRO A 487 6.44 -21.36 -4.99
CA PRO A 487 7.30 -20.56 -5.88
C PRO A 487 8.78 -20.95 -5.79
N VAL A 488 9.24 -21.28 -4.59
CA VAL A 488 10.62 -21.71 -4.34
C VAL A 488 10.85 -23.10 -4.95
N ILE A 489 9.93 -24.05 -4.72
CA ILE A 489 9.98 -25.41 -5.29
C ILE A 489 10.03 -25.35 -6.83
N GLN A 490 9.15 -24.55 -7.44
CA GLN A 490 9.10 -24.36 -8.90
C GLN A 490 10.42 -23.82 -9.45
N THR A 491 10.98 -22.80 -8.77
CA THR A 491 12.24 -22.17 -9.18
C THR A 491 13.42 -23.15 -9.05
N MET A 492 13.50 -23.91 -7.95
CA MET A 492 14.53 -24.94 -7.76
C MET A 492 14.46 -26.02 -8.85
N CYS A 493 13.26 -26.50 -9.15
CA CYS A 493 12.99 -27.45 -10.22
C CYS A 493 13.39 -26.89 -11.60
N ALA A 494 13.09 -25.62 -11.88
CA ALA A 494 13.47 -24.96 -13.12
C ALA A 494 14.99 -24.82 -13.30
N PHE A 495 15.74 -24.63 -12.19
CA PHE A 495 17.20 -24.66 -12.19
C PHE A 495 17.81 -26.08 -12.24
N GLY A 496 16.98 -27.12 -12.35
CA GLY A 496 17.44 -28.50 -12.51
C GLY A 496 17.96 -29.12 -11.21
N CYS A 497 17.34 -28.79 -10.06
CA CYS A 497 17.68 -29.43 -8.80
C CYS A 497 17.53 -30.96 -8.87
N LYS A 498 18.32 -31.69 -8.07
CA LYS A 498 18.21 -33.15 -8.02
C LYS A 498 16.92 -33.54 -7.29
N VAL A 499 15.92 -34.03 -8.02
CA VAL A 499 14.59 -34.36 -7.45
C VAL A 499 14.45 -35.79 -6.91
N ASN A 500 15.40 -36.68 -7.18
CA ASN A 500 15.38 -38.08 -6.72
C ASN A 500 16.37 -38.34 -5.56
N ILE A 501 16.76 -37.28 -4.84
CA ILE A 501 17.56 -37.39 -3.61
C ILE A 501 16.71 -37.94 -2.45
N ARG A 502 17.36 -38.50 -1.43
CA ARG A 502 16.68 -39.00 -0.23
C ARG A 502 17.14 -38.23 0.99
N ASN A 503 16.19 -37.82 1.84
CA ASN A 503 16.51 -37.18 3.11
C ASN A 503 17.00 -38.20 4.16
N LYS A 504 17.28 -37.74 5.39
CA LYS A 504 17.69 -38.59 6.52
C LYS A 504 16.67 -39.69 6.86
N GLU A 505 15.40 -39.53 6.49
CA GLU A 505 14.32 -40.50 6.69
C GLU A 505 14.17 -41.47 5.50
N GLY A 506 14.99 -41.35 4.46
CA GLY A 506 14.91 -42.15 3.23
C GLY A 506 13.80 -41.71 2.25
N LEU A 507 13.09 -40.62 2.52
CA LEU A 507 12.02 -40.11 1.66
C LEU A 507 12.59 -39.26 0.51
N THR A 508 12.05 -39.44 -0.70
CA THR A 508 12.28 -38.50 -1.80
C THR A 508 11.42 -37.24 -1.64
N PRO A 509 11.78 -36.12 -2.31
CA PRO A 509 10.91 -34.95 -2.43
C PRO A 509 9.48 -35.30 -2.84
N LEU A 510 9.30 -36.23 -3.79
CA LEU A 510 7.99 -36.66 -4.27
C LEU A 510 7.20 -37.42 -3.19
N ASN A 511 7.85 -38.33 -2.46
CA ASN A 511 7.22 -39.02 -1.32
C ASN A 511 6.75 -38.02 -0.26
N LEU A 512 7.59 -37.03 0.07
CA LEU A 512 7.29 -36.04 1.09
C LEU A 512 6.11 -35.16 0.66
N ALA A 513 6.13 -34.61 -0.56
CA ALA A 513 5.03 -33.78 -1.08
C ALA A 513 3.70 -34.57 -1.12
N SER A 514 3.75 -35.84 -1.54
CA SER A 514 2.59 -36.74 -1.56
C SER A 514 2.02 -37.03 -0.17
N LYS A 515 2.89 -37.21 0.83
CA LYS A 515 2.51 -37.43 2.24
C LYS A 515 1.91 -36.18 2.87
N LEU A 516 2.40 -34.99 2.50
CA LEU A 516 1.85 -33.72 3.00
C LEU A 516 0.51 -33.35 2.34
N GLY A 517 0.26 -33.86 1.12
CA GLY A 517 -0.95 -33.57 0.33
C GLY A 517 -0.77 -32.40 -0.64
N ASN A 518 0.47 -32.02 -0.94
CA ASN A 518 0.77 -30.89 -1.81
C ASN A 518 0.72 -31.30 -3.30
N VAL A 519 -0.45 -31.13 -3.92
CA VAL A 519 -0.71 -31.53 -5.32
C VAL A 519 0.17 -30.77 -6.32
N GLU A 520 0.36 -29.46 -6.12
CA GLU A 520 1.13 -28.64 -7.06
C GLU A 520 2.63 -28.91 -6.96
N ALA A 521 3.18 -29.13 -5.75
CA ALA A 521 4.56 -29.60 -5.60
C ALA A 521 4.76 -30.97 -6.25
N VAL A 522 3.80 -31.90 -6.10
CA VAL A 522 3.83 -33.20 -6.78
C VAL A 522 3.87 -33.03 -8.31
N ARG A 523 3.02 -32.18 -8.90
CA ARG A 523 3.07 -31.90 -10.35
C ARG A 523 4.42 -31.34 -10.77
N CYS A 524 4.95 -30.38 -10.01
CA CYS A 524 6.23 -29.74 -10.30
C CYS A 524 7.40 -30.75 -10.28
N LEU A 525 7.44 -31.63 -9.28
CA LEU A 525 8.45 -32.68 -9.17
C LEU A 525 8.34 -33.70 -10.30
N LEU A 526 7.12 -34.13 -10.65
CA LEU A 526 6.88 -35.04 -11.77
C LEU A 526 7.29 -34.43 -13.12
N LEU A 527 7.02 -33.13 -13.32
CA LEU A 527 7.46 -32.39 -14.50
C LEU A 527 8.99 -32.36 -14.61
N SER A 528 9.67 -32.34 -13.46
CA SER A 528 11.14 -32.34 -13.30
C SER A 528 11.75 -33.75 -13.30
N ALA A 529 11.00 -34.75 -13.81
CA ALA A 529 11.41 -36.14 -13.93
C ALA A 529 11.65 -36.87 -12.59
N ALA A 530 10.90 -36.53 -11.54
CA ALA A 530 10.87 -37.34 -10.32
C ALA A 530 10.32 -38.75 -10.58
N ASP A 531 10.94 -39.77 -9.97
CA ASP A 531 10.55 -41.16 -10.16
C ASP A 531 9.32 -41.54 -9.34
N LEU A 532 8.35 -42.23 -9.97
CA LEU A 532 7.18 -42.78 -9.30
C LEU A 532 7.55 -44.16 -8.73
N GLU A 533 7.84 -44.21 -7.44
CA GLU A 533 8.13 -45.47 -6.72
C GLU A 533 6.83 -46.17 -6.28
N GLU A 534 6.81 -47.50 -6.27
CA GLU A 534 5.63 -48.31 -5.93
C GLU A 534 5.12 -48.10 -4.49
N GLU A 535 5.96 -47.58 -3.59
CA GLU A 535 5.64 -47.40 -2.16
C GLU A 535 4.97 -46.06 -1.82
N ILE A 536 4.70 -45.19 -2.80
CA ILE A 536 4.07 -43.88 -2.53
C ILE A 536 2.58 -44.09 -2.21
N LYS A 537 2.19 -43.92 -0.93
CA LYS A 537 0.79 -43.85 -0.49
C LYS A 537 0.31 -42.39 -0.48
N PRO A 538 -0.45 -41.93 -1.50
CA PRO A 538 -0.92 -40.56 -1.55
C PRO A 538 -1.91 -40.26 -0.42
N LYS A 539 -1.75 -39.10 0.23
CA LYS A 539 -2.70 -38.61 1.26
C LYS A 539 -4.03 -38.16 0.64
N GLU A 540 -3.96 -37.51 -0.53
CA GLU A 540 -5.10 -36.89 -1.21
C GLU A 540 -5.55 -37.70 -2.43
N LEU A 541 -6.87 -37.78 -2.66
CA LEU A 541 -7.45 -38.48 -3.82
C LEU A 541 -6.96 -37.90 -5.15
N GLN A 542 -6.82 -36.58 -5.23
CA GLN A 542 -6.33 -35.90 -6.44
C GLN A 542 -4.90 -36.34 -6.83
N ILE A 543 -4.06 -36.68 -5.85
CA ILE A 543 -2.70 -37.16 -6.10
C ILE A 543 -2.75 -38.60 -6.61
N ALA A 544 -3.64 -39.43 -6.07
CA ALA A 544 -3.85 -40.79 -6.56
C ALA A 544 -4.32 -40.79 -8.03
N GLU A 545 -5.33 -39.97 -8.35
CA GLU A 545 -5.83 -39.81 -9.72
C GLU A 545 -4.74 -39.28 -10.67
N LEU A 546 -3.90 -38.35 -10.21
CA LEU A 546 -2.77 -37.85 -10.98
C LEU A 546 -1.77 -38.98 -11.29
N PHE A 547 -1.38 -39.77 -10.29
CA PHE A 547 -0.47 -40.90 -10.46
C PHE A 547 -1.02 -41.93 -11.44
N ASP A 548 -2.31 -42.26 -11.38
CA ASP A 548 -2.95 -43.17 -12.33
C ASP A 548 -2.89 -42.65 -13.77
N LYS A 549 -3.12 -41.34 -13.96
CA LYS A 549 -3.03 -40.69 -15.27
C LYS A 549 -1.59 -40.62 -15.79
N VAL A 550 -0.57 -40.58 -14.93
CA VAL A 550 0.85 -40.45 -15.30
C VAL A 550 1.72 -41.67 -14.94
N ASN A 551 1.12 -42.85 -14.80
CA ASN A 551 1.75 -44.07 -14.27
C ASN A 551 2.88 -44.69 -15.11
N THR A 552 3.17 -44.17 -16.30
CA THR A 552 4.23 -44.68 -17.19
C THR A 552 5.16 -43.56 -17.60
N ILE A 553 6.44 -43.88 -17.84
CA ILE A 553 7.45 -42.92 -18.28
C ILE A 553 7.04 -42.34 -19.64
N GLU A 554 6.46 -43.13 -20.54
CA GLU A 554 6.01 -42.67 -21.86
C GLU A 554 4.89 -41.63 -21.75
N LYS A 555 3.87 -41.86 -20.89
CA LYS A 555 2.80 -40.88 -20.65
C LYS A 555 3.36 -39.60 -20.04
N ARG A 556 4.25 -39.70 -19.04
CA ARG A 556 4.91 -38.53 -18.44
C ARG A 556 5.68 -37.74 -19.48
N GLN A 557 6.53 -38.40 -20.26
CA GLN A 557 7.28 -37.74 -21.33
C GLN A 557 6.37 -37.13 -22.39
N TYR A 558 5.24 -37.77 -22.73
CA TYR A 558 4.25 -37.20 -23.65
C TYR A 558 3.68 -35.88 -23.11
N PHE A 559 3.19 -35.87 -21.86
CA PHE A 559 2.64 -34.68 -21.22
C PHE A 559 3.70 -33.59 -20.99
N THR A 560 4.91 -33.95 -20.56
CA THR A 560 6.02 -33.01 -20.41
C THR A 560 6.39 -32.37 -21.75
N ARG A 561 6.50 -33.16 -22.83
CA ARG A 561 6.79 -32.64 -24.17
C ARG A 561 5.74 -31.64 -24.67
N GLN A 562 4.48 -31.80 -24.27
CA GLN A 562 3.43 -30.86 -24.65
C GLN A 562 3.59 -29.46 -24.01
N LEU A 563 4.21 -29.38 -22.83
CA LEU A 563 4.41 -28.14 -22.10
C LEU A 563 5.70 -27.40 -22.52
N MET A 564 6.61 -28.08 -23.22
CA MET A 564 7.85 -27.49 -23.74
C MET A 564 7.57 -26.33 -24.71
N PRO A 565 8.44 -25.29 -24.75
CA PRO A 565 8.25 -24.14 -25.63
C PRO A 565 8.02 -24.51 -27.10
N GLY A 566 7.03 -23.87 -27.70
CA GLY A 566 6.69 -24.04 -29.11
C GLY A 566 7.76 -23.52 -30.07
N LYS A 567 7.78 -24.05 -31.28
CA LYS A 567 8.67 -23.57 -32.36
C LYS A 567 7.98 -22.65 -33.35
N GLU A 568 6.70 -22.87 -33.61
CA GLU A 568 5.92 -22.13 -34.59
C GLU A 568 5.32 -20.86 -33.98
N PRO A 569 5.19 -19.76 -34.76
CA PRO A 569 4.47 -18.57 -34.32
C PRO A 569 2.96 -18.85 -34.24
N LEU A 570 2.25 -17.98 -33.51
CA LEU A 570 0.79 -18.06 -33.41
C LEU A 570 0.14 -17.93 -34.81
N ASN A 571 -0.68 -18.91 -35.20
CA ASN A 571 -1.26 -18.95 -36.55
C ASN A 571 -2.41 -17.96 -36.76
N ARG A 572 -2.96 -17.31 -35.73
CA ARG A 572 -4.14 -16.45 -35.84
C ARG A 572 -3.95 -15.16 -35.04
N ILE A 573 -4.40 -14.04 -35.60
CA ILE A 573 -4.49 -12.75 -34.89
C ILE A 573 -5.90 -12.17 -34.98
N LYS A 574 -6.23 -11.23 -34.10
CA LYS A 574 -7.46 -10.44 -34.21
C LYS A 574 -7.33 -9.32 -35.24
N VAL A 575 -8.43 -9.08 -35.95
CA VAL A 575 -8.65 -7.89 -36.76
C VAL A 575 -9.97 -7.27 -36.30
N LYS A 576 -9.87 -6.14 -35.58
CA LYS A 576 -11.00 -5.42 -35.01
C LYS A 576 -11.42 -4.28 -35.92
N ILE A 577 -12.72 -4.23 -36.23
CA ILE A 577 -13.29 -3.30 -37.21
C ILE A 577 -14.26 -2.37 -36.48
N PHE A 578 -13.89 -1.09 -36.45
CA PHE A 578 -14.62 -0.02 -35.79
C PHE A 578 -15.19 0.97 -36.81
N GLY A 579 -16.15 1.76 -36.38
CA GLY A 579 -16.82 2.76 -37.21
C GLY A 579 -18.28 2.89 -36.81
N ASN A 580 -18.89 4.02 -37.16
CA ASN A 580 -20.29 4.29 -36.84
C ASN A 580 -21.24 3.29 -37.53
N ASN A 581 -22.49 3.26 -37.10
CA ASN A 581 -23.51 2.47 -37.78
C ASN A 581 -23.61 2.86 -39.27
N SER A 582 -23.91 1.90 -40.14
CA SER A 582 -24.11 2.08 -41.59
C SER A 582 -22.90 2.54 -42.44
N VAL A 583 -21.67 2.56 -41.92
CA VAL A 583 -20.46 2.90 -42.71
C VAL A 583 -19.98 1.79 -43.65
N GLY A 584 -20.65 0.63 -43.68
CA GLY A 584 -20.34 -0.47 -44.61
C GLY A 584 -19.35 -1.53 -44.10
N LYS A 585 -19.21 -1.69 -42.78
CA LYS A 585 -18.32 -2.67 -42.13
C LYS A 585 -18.63 -4.12 -42.54
N THR A 586 -19.89 -4.55 -42.45
CA THR A 586 -20.31 -5.91 -42.79
C THR A 586 -20.02 -6.23 -44.26
N THR A 587 -20.30 -5.29 -45.16
CA THR A 587 -19.99 -5.43 -46.60
C THR A 587 -18.47 -5.51 -46.84
N LEU A 588 -17.67 -4.75 -46.09
CA LEU A 588 -16.20 -4.83 -46.15
C LEU A 588 -15.73 -6.22 -45.71
N ILE A 589 -16.22 -6.73 -44.59
CA ILE A 589 -15.89 -8.06 -44.05
C ILE A 589 -16.20 -9.16 -45.08
N ASP A 590 -17.40 -9.15 -45.65
CA ASP A 590 -17.79 -10.14 -46.66
C ASP A 590 -16.92 -10.05 -47.92
N SER A 591 -16.50 -8.84 -48.30
CA SER A 591 -15.61 -8.63 -49.44
C SER A 591 -14.19 -9.10 -49.17
N LEU A 592 -13.69 -8.95 -47.94
CA LEU A 592 -12.38 -9.46 -47.54
C LEU A 592 -12.33 -10.99 -47.62
N LYS A 593 -13.42 -11.68 -47.26
CA LYS A 593 -13.55 -13.15 -47.33
C LYS A 593 -13.65 -13.71 -48.76
N CYS A 594 -14.29 -12.98 -49.69
CA CYS A 594 -14.49 -13.49 -51.05
C CYS A 594 -13.17 -13.67 -51.82
N GLY A 595 -12.92 -14.88 -52.33
CA GLY A 595 -11.77 -15.20 -53.19
C GLY A 595 -11.99 -14.86 -54.66
N LEU A 596 -10.94 -15.08 -55.47
CA LEU A 596 -10.88 -14.75 -56.91
C LEU A 596 -12.05 -15.32 -57.75
N PHE A 597 -12.72 -16.37 -57.28
CA PHE A 597 -13.73 -17.12 -58.04
C PHE A 597 -15.19 -17.00 -57.52
N THR A 598 -15.44 -16.38 -56.35
CA THR A 598 -16.81 -16.34 -55.75
C THR A 598 -17.60 -15.07 -56.05
N GLY A 599 -17.03 -14.10 -56.76
CA GLY A 599 -17.66 -12.80 -57.06
C GLY A 599 -18.89 -12.86 -57.99
N PHE A 600 -19.10 -13.97 -58.71
CA PHE A 600 -20.17 -14.09 -59.73
C PHE A 600 -21.56 -14.47 -59.18
N LEU A 601 -21.67 -14.87 -57.91
CA LEU A 601 -22.93 -15.34 -57.30
C LEU A 601 -23.34 -14.51 -56.07
N ARG A 602 -23.17 -13.19 -56.11
CA ARG A 602 -23.80 -12.29 -55.13
C ARG A 602 -25.31 -12.25 -55.33
N ARG A 603 -26.03 -13.24 -54.78
CA ARG A 603 -27.45 -13.05 -54.44
C ARG A 603 -27.50 -12.10 -53.25
N SER A 604 -28.31 -11.04 -53.34
CA SER A 604 -28.55 -10.09 -52.26
C SER A 604 -29.19 -10.80 -51.06
N LYS A 605 -28.39 -11.47 -50.24
CA LYS A 605 -28.82 -11.82 -48.89
C LYS A 605 -28.95 -10.51 -48.12
N PHE A 606 -30.08 -10.31 -47.45
CA PHE A 606 -30.29 -9.22 -46.51
C PHE A 606 -29.11 -9.21 -45.53
N VAL A 607 -28.28 -8.17 -45.58
CA VAL A 607 -27.19 -7.97 -44.62
C VAL A 607 -27.85 -7.55 -43.31
N VAL A 608 -27.94 -8.48 -42.36
CA VAL A 608 -28.43 -8.19 -41.02
C VAL A 608 -27.38 -7.31 -40.34
N SER A 609 -27.80 -6.15 -39.83
CA SER A 609 -26.89 -5.26 -39.10
C SER A 609 -26.36 -5.94 -37.85
N THR A 610 -25.05 -5.88 -37.64
CA THR A 610 -24.38 -6.44 -36.45
C THR A 610 -24.99 -5.87 -35.17
N ARG A 611 -25.47 -6.76 -34.28
CA ARG A 611 -25.98 -6.41 -32.95
C ARG A 611 -24.82 -6.49 -31.96
N GLY A 612 -24.36 -5.35 -31.46
CA GLY A 612 -23.28 -5.35 -30.48
C GLY A 612 -21.92 -5.70 -31.07
N ILE A 613 -21.52 -6.97 -30.97
CA ILE A 613 -20.24 -7.51 -31.44
C ILE A 613 -20.48 -8.81 -32.21
N ASP A 614 -19.85 -8.93 -33.38
CA ASP A 614 -19.80 -10.18 -34.13
C ASP A 614 -18.35 -10.69 -34.25
N VAL A 615 -18.12 -11.96 -33.91
CA VAL A 615 -16.79 -12.60 -33.98
C VAL A 615 -16.83 -13.77 -34.95
N GLN A 616 -15.92 -13.75 -35.93
CA GLN A 616 -15.85 -14.77 -36.98
C GLN A 616 -14.43 -15.29 -37.15
N GLN A 617 -14.28 -16.61 -37.02
CA GLN A 617 -13.03 -17.29 -37.36
C GLN A 617 -13.03 -17.64 -38.85
N THR A 618 -12.09 -17.05 -39.62
CA THR A 618 -12.03 -17.24 -41.07
C THR A 618 -10.59 -17.18 -41.58
N SER A 619 -10.38 -17.62 -42.82
CA SER A 619 -9.15 -17.38 -43.56
C SER A 619 -9.37 -16.24 -44.56
N ILE A 620 -8.39 -15.33 -44.69
CA ILE A 620 -8.38 -14.26 -45.69
C ILE A 620 -7.31 -14.59 -46.73
N ASN A 621 -7.68 -14.53 -48.01
CA ASN A 621 -6.73 -14.77 -49.10
C ASN A 621 -5.54 -13.80 -49.02
N GLY A 622 -4.32 -14.33 -48.93
CA GLY A 622 -3.09 -13.56 -48.80
C GLY A 622 -2.70 -13.18 -47.35
N ALA A 623 -3.58 -13.34 -46.36
CA ALA A 623 -3.28 -13.08 -44.94
C ALA A 623 -3.40 -14.33 -44.05
N GLY A 624 -3.98 -15.43 -44.55
CA GLY A 624 -4.20 -16.66 -43.81
C GLY A 624 -5.29 -16.53 -42.75
N ASP A 625 -5.18 -17.34 -41.69
CA ASP A 625 -6.21 -17.40 -40.64
C ASP A 625 -6.21 -16.18 -39.73
N VAL A 626 -7.40 -15.63 -39.49
CA VAL A 626 -7.64 -14.45 -38.64
C VAL A 626 -8.95 -14.58 -37.87
N SER A 627 -9.05 -13.86 -36.75
CA SER A 627 -10.30 -13.63 -36.03
C SER A 627 -10.83 -12.24 -36.35
N LEU A 628 -11.94 -12.14 -37.09
CA LEU A 628 -12.58 -10.87 -37.41
C LEU A 628 -13.58 -10.48 -36.32
N TRP A 629 -13.41 -9.28 -35.77
CA TRP A 629 -14.27 -8.69 -34.75
C TRP A 629 -14.96 -7.44 -35.31
N GLU A 630 -16.26 -7.51 -35.52
CA GLU A 630 -17.06 -6.36 -35.96
C GLU A 630 -17.79 -5.72 -34.79
N PHE A 631 -17.52 -4.43 -34.54
CA PHE A 631 -18.26 -3.64 -33.56
C PHE A 631 -19.36 -2.85 -34.25
N SER A 632 -20.62 -3.00 -33.80
CA SER A 632 -21.80 -2.42 -34.45
C SER A 632 -21.72 -0.89 -34.66
N GLY A 633 -21.06 -0.18 -33.75
CA GLY A 633 -21.01 1.29 -33.73
C GLY A 633 -22.32 1.94 -33.27
N ASN A 634 -23.21 1.18 -32.62
CA ASN A 634 -24.39 1.70 -31.95
C ASN A 634 -24.05 2.05 -30.50
N GLU A 635 -24.33 3.29 -30.09
CA GLU A 635 -24.02 3.84 -28.76
C GLU A 635 -24.64 3.03 -27.62
N SER A 636 -25.79 2.39 -27.84
CA SER A 636 -26.44 1.52 -26.85
C SER A 636 -25.56 0.37 -26.38
N TYR A 637 -24.55 -0.03 -27.15
CA TYR A 637 -23.68 -1.17 -26.85
C TYR A 637 -22.29 -0.78 -26.35
N TYR A 638 -21.95 0.52 -26.27
CA TYR A 638 -20.59 0.94 -25.92
C TYR A 638 -20.17 0.56 -24.49
N HIS A 639 -21.13 0.36 -23.58
CA HIS A 639 -20.90 0.09 -22.15
C HIS A 639 -20.30 -1.28 -21.82
N TYR A 640 -20.19 -2.19 -22.79
CA TYR A 640 -19.49 -3.46 -22.60
C TYR A 640 -18.38 -3.70 -23.63
N TYR A 641 -18.11 -2.74 -24.53
CA TYR A 641 -17.04 -2.89 -25.52
C TYR A 641 -15.65 -2.89 -24.88
N ASP A 642 -15.50 -2.26 -23.73
CA ASP A 642 -14.24 -2.14 -22.99
C ASP A 642 -13.58 -3.50 -22.70
N HIS A 643 -14.37 -4.52 -22.32
CA HIS A 643 -13.89 -5.90 -22.11
C HIS A 643 -13.27 -6.54 -23.37
N PHE A 644 -13.56 -6.00 -24.56
CA PHE A 644 -13.16 -6.59 -25.85
C PHE A 644 -12.20 -5.71 -26.66
N ILE A 645 -11.98 -4.44 -26.28
CA ILE A 645 -11.15 -3.50 -27.05
C ILE A 645 -9.68 -3.50 -26.60
N GLY A 646 -9.39 -3.61 -25.30
CA GLY A 646 -8.10 -3.30 -24.66
C GLY A 646 -6.84 -4.10 -25.08
N ASP A 647 -6.90 -4.88 -26.16
CA ASP A 647 -5.78 -5.67 -26.68
C ASP A 647 -5.06 -4.91 -27.81
N PRO A 648 -3.82 -4.40 -27.58
CA PRO A 648 -3.04 -3.70 -28.60
C PRO A 648 -2.38 -4.64 -29.62
N ASN A 649 -2.28 -5.95 -29.34
CA ASN A 649 -1.62 -6.94 -30.22
C ASN A 649 -2.55 -7.41 -31.35
N CYS A 650 -3.24 -6.48 -31.99
CA CYS A 650 -4.14 -6.76 -33.09
C CYS A 650 -4.21 -5.62 -34.11
N VAL A 651 -4.84 -5.91 -35.25
CA VAL A 651 -5.07 -4.91 -36.30
C VAL A 651 -6.40 -4.20 -36.04
N HIS A 652 -6.37 -2.87 -36.01
CA HIS A 652 -7.53 -2.01 -35.84
C HIS A 652 -7.84 -1.32 -37.17
N LEU A 653 -9.01 -1.61 -37.75
CA LEU A 653 -9.51 -0.95 -38.95
C LEU A 653 -10.58 0.06 -38.56
N ILE A 654 -10.32 1.35 -38.80
CA ILE A 654 -11.29 2.42 -38.57
C ILE A 654 -12.00 2.74 -39.88
N VAL A 655 -13.27 2.37 -39.95
CA VAL A 655 -14.08 2.46 -41.17
C VAL A 655 -14.97 3.71 -41.12
N PHE A 656 -14.90 4.52 -42.17
CA PHE A 656 -15.74 5.70 -42.35
C PHE A 656 -16.24 5.82 -43.79
N LYS A 657 -17.28 6.64 -43.99
CA LYS A 657 -18.00 6.76 -45.25
C LYS A 657 -17.60 8.04 -45.99
N LEU A 658 -17.14 7.94 -47.24
CA LEU A 658 -16.72 9.10 -48.04
C LEU A 658 -17.87 9.98 -48.57
N THR A 659 -19.12 9.55 -48.42
CA THR A 659 -20.27 10.40 -48.71
C THR A 659 -20.55 11.40 -47.60
N ASP A 660 -20.00 11.19 -46.40
CA ASP A 660 -20.15 12.12 -45.28
C ASP A 660 -19.23 13.32 -45.47
N THR A 661 -19.55 14.45 -44.84
CA THR A 661 -18.70 15.64 -44.96
C THR A 661 -17.36 15.46 -44.23
N ALA A 662 -16.35 16.22 -44.65
CA ALA A 662 -15.01 16.17 -44.06
C ALA A 662 -14.99 16.28 -42.54
N SER A 663 -15.79 17.20 -42.01
CA SER A 663 -15.93 17.43 -40.57
C SER A 663 -16.53 16.21 -39.86
N ILE A 664 -17.53 15.57 -40.46
CA ILE A 664 -18.23 14.42 -39.86
C ILE A 664 -17.30 13.21 -39.78
N TYR A 665 -16.70 12.77 -40.89
CA TYR A 665 -15.85 11.58 -40.84
C TYR A 665 -14.58 11.83 -40.02
N THR A 666 -14.05 13.06 -40.00
CA THR A 666 -12.89 13.40 -39.15
C THR A 666 -13.24 13.25 -37.67
N LYS A 667 -14.38 13.81 -37.23
CA LYS A 667 -14.87 13.63 -35.85
C LYS A 667 -15.11 12.17 -35.49
N GLN A 668 -15.67 11.38 -36.40
CA GLN A 668 -15.89 9.95 -36.19
C GLN A 668 -14.56 9.19 -36.04
N VAL A 669 -13.58 9.44 -36.91
CA VAL A 669 -12.26 8.80 -36.84
C VAL A 669 -11.57 9.14 -35.53
N LEU A 670 -11.51 10.42 -35.16
CA LEU A 670 -10.90 10.87 -33.91
C LEU A 670 -11.60 10.26 -32.69
N PHE A 671 -12.94 10.21 -32.70
CA PHE A 671 -13.72 9.56 -31.64
C PHE A 671 -13.31 8.09 -31.44
N TRP A 672 -13.22 7.30 -32.50
CA TRP A 672 -12.84 5.89 -32.37
C TRP A 672 -11.37 5.71 -31.95
N LEU A 673 -10.48 6.59 -32.40
CA LEU A 673 -9.07 6.57 -31.97
C LEU A 673 -8.94 6.92 -30.49
N ASP A 674 -9.62 7.97 -30.01
CA ASP A 674 -9.68 8.32 -28.59
C ASP A 674 -10.30 7.20 -27.76
N HIS A 675 -11.37 6.59 -28.27
CA HIS A 675 -12.06 5.49 -27.61
C HIS A 675 -11.18 4.24 -27.48
N ILE A 676 -10.37 3.91 -28.49
CA ILE A 676 -9.45 2.76 -28.42
C ILE A 676 -8.26 3.11 -27.52
N LYS A 677 -7.69 4.30 -27.70
CA LYS A 677 -6.52 4.78 -26.94
C LYS A 677 -6.78 4.77 -25.44
N SER A 678 -7.97 5.20 -25.00
CA SER A 678 -8.30 5.24 -23.58
C SER A 678 -8.37 3.85 -22.93
N ARG A 679 -8.58 2.79 -23.72
CA ARG A 679 -8.61 1.39 -23.24
C ARG A 679 -7.24 0.75 -23.13
N PHE A 680 -6.18 1.37 -23.67
CA PHE A 680 -4.84 0.80 -23.62
C PHE A 680 -4.13 1.22 -22.34
N PRO A 681 -3.69 0.27 -21.50
CA PRO A 681 -2.92 0.61 -20.31
C PRO A 681 -1.58 1.25 -20.70
N ILE A 682 -1.11 2.19 -19.88
CA ILE A 682 0.23 2.77 -20.03
C ILE A 682 1.21 1.85 -19.31
N LEU A 683 1.96 1.06 -20.09
CA LEU A 683 2.94 0.12 -19.57
C LEU A 683 4.32 0.77 -19.41
N GLN A 684 5.04 0.37 -18.36
CA GLN A 684 6.47 0.67 -18.22
C GLN A 684 7.33 -0.45 -18.86
N PRO A 685 8.56 -0.13 -19.32
CA PRO A 685 9.17 1.19 -19.36
C PRO A 685 8.55 2.09 -20.44
N ILE A 686 8.45 3.39 -20.15
CA ILE A 686 8.11 4.40 -21.16
C ILE A 686 9.33 4.56 -22.08
N LEU A 687 9.11 4.41 -23.39
CA LEU A 687 10.17 4.49 -24.37
C LEU A 687 10.49 5.94 -24.74
N HIS A 688 11.59 6.11 -25.47
CA HIS A 688 12.01 7.39 -26.05
C HIS A 688 10.86 8.16 -26.72
N SER A 689 10.85 9.47 -26.51
CA SER A 689 9.79 10.39 -26.98
C SER A 689 8.40 10.02 -26.44
N GLY A 690 8.34 9.37 -25.27
CA GLY A 690 7.11 8.92 -24.63
C GLY A 690 6.29 7.91 -25.45
N SER A 691 6.95 7.11 -26.30
CA SER A 691 6.28 6.02 -27.02
C SER A 691 5.93 4.87 -26.08
N GLN A 692 4.84 4.16 -26.36
CA GLN A 692 4.49 2.93 -25.64
C GLN A 692 5.31 1.74 -26.14
N LEU A 693 5.59 0.81 -25.23
CA LEU A 693 6.27 -0.45 -25.54
C LEU A 693 5.50 -1.27 -26.59
N ILE A 694 4.17 -1.35 -26.42
CA ILE A 694 3.26 -2.04 -27.33
C ILE A 694 2.30 -1.00 -27.90
N ARG A 695 2.30 -0.82 -29.21
CA ARG A 695 1.41 0.11 -29.93
C ARG A 695 0.46 -0.64 -30.84
N GLY A 696 -0.83 -0.34 -30.74
CA GLY A 696 -1.84 -0.92 -31.62
C GLY A 696 -1.62 -0.52 -33.08
N ARG A 697 -1.79 -1.47 -34.01
CA ARG A 697 -1.70 -1.20 -35.45
C ARG A 697 -3.03 -0.67 -35.96
N VAL A 698 -3.03 0.51 -36.57
CA VAL A 698 -4.24 1.20 -37.00
C VAL A 698 -4.17 1.50 -38.49
N ALA A 699 -5.24 1.15 -39.22
CA ALA A 699 -5.44 1.59 -40.59
C ALA A 699 -6.82 2.22 -40.79
N LEU A 700 -6.85 3.30 -41.57
CA LEU A 700 -8.07 4.01 -41.91
C LEU A 700 -8.64 3.46 -43.23
N VAL A 701 -9.92 3.12 -43.24
CA VAL A 701 -10.63 2.54 -44.39
C VAL A 701 -11.79 3.43 -44.80
N ALA A 702 -11.72 3.97 -46.01
CA ALA A 702 -12.69 4.89 -46.56
C ALA A 702 -13.62 4.15 -47.55
N THR A 703 -14.86 3.92 -47.16
CA THR A 703 -15.85 3.18 -47.97
C THR A 703 -16.69 4.12 -48.84
N HIS A 704 -17.46 3.54 -49.76
CA HIS A 704 -18.35 4.27 -50.69
C HIS A 704 -17.60 5.27 -51.57
N ALA A 705 -16.33 4.99 -51.89
CA ALA A 705 -15.52 5.82 -52.76
C ALA A 705 -16.12 5.97 -54.17
N ASP A 706 -16.86 4.96 -54.63
CA ASP A 706 -17.62 4.91 -55.89
C ASP A 706 -18.76 5.93 -55.94
N ARG A 707 -19.32 6.33 -54.79
CA ARG A 707 -20.48 7.23 -54.68
C ARG A 707 -20.12 8.64 -54.24
N SER A 708 -18.83 8.94 -54.04
CA SER A 708 -18.42 10.26 -53.60
C SER A 708 -18.59 11.28 -54.74
N PRO A 709 -19.23 12.43 -54.51
CA PRO A 709 -19.45 13.45 -55.54
C PRO A 709 -18.17 14.26 -55.88
N ALA A 710 -17.08 14.09 -55.12
CA ALA A 710 -15.86 14.88 -55.25
C ALA A 710 -14.88 14.28 -56.28
N PRO A 711 -14.15 15.11 -57.07
CA PRO A 711 -13.09 14.63 -57.96
C PRO A 711 -11.97 13.90 -57.20
N LYS A 712 -11.36 12.88 -57.81
CA LYS A 712 -10.32 12.04 -57.20
C LYS A 712 -9.14 12.84 -56.60
N ALA A 713 -8.71 13.92 -57.24
CA ALA A 713 -7.62 14.77 -56.75
C ALA A 713 -7.97 15.48 -55.43
N VAL A 714 -9.21 15.97 -55.31
CA VAL A 714 -9.71 16.62 -54.09
C VAL A 714 -9.82 15.59 -52.96
N LEU A 715 -10.32 14.39 -53.26
CA LEU A 715 -10.38 13.30 -52.29
C LEU A 715 -8.99 12.91 -51.77
N PHE A 716 -7.98 12.83 -52.64
CA PHE A 716 -6.62 12.51 -52.23
C PHE A 716 -6.05 13.55 -51.26
N GLN A 717 -6.25 14.85 -51.56
CA GLN A 717 -5.84 15.93 -50.67
C GLN A 717 -6.56 15.86 -49.31
N MET A 718 -7.88 15.63 -49.33
CA MET A 718 -8.68 15.50 -48.10
C MET A 718 -8.22 14.32 -47.23
N MET A 719 -7.89 13.19 -47.85
CA MET A 719 -7.36 12.01 -47.15
C MET A 719 -5.96 12.26 -46.59
N SER A 720 -5.10 12.97 -47.33
CA SER A 720 -3.78 13.37 -46.85
C SER A 720 -3.88 14.28 -45.61
N ASN A 721 -4.81 15.25 -45.62
CA ASN A 721 -5.03 16.16 -44.49
C ASN A 721 -5.57 15.42 -43.25
N LEU A 722 -6.46 14.46 -43.45
CA LEU A 722 -6.96 13.61 -42.35
C LEU A 722 -5.82 12.78 -41.78
N LEU A 723 -5.04 12.11 -42.63
CA LEU A 723 -3.95 11.26 -42.20
C LEU A 723 -2.87 12.05 -41.45
N SER A 724 -2.48 13.23 -41.94
CA SER A 724 -1.52 14.09 -41.23
C SER A 724 -2.03 14.55 -39.87
N THR A 725 -3.34 14.77 -39.74
CA THR A 725 -3.96 15.12 -38.45
C THR A 725 -3.92 13.93 -37.49
N VAL A 726 -4.23 12.73 -37.96
CA VAL A 726 -4.21 11.49 -37.17
C VAL A 726 -2.77 11.13 -36.76
N ASP A 727 -1.82 11.21 -37.68
CA ASP A 727 -0.41 10.92 -37.41
C ASP A 727 0.19 11.85 -36.36
N ARG A 728 -0.07 13.16 -36.49
CA ARG A 728 0.36 14.16 -35.49
C ARG A 728 -0.20 13.90 -34.09
N LEU A 729 -1.44 13.42 -33.99
CA LEU A 729 -2.13 13.27 -32.70
C LEU A 729 -1.90 11.91 -32.03
N TYR A 730 -1.65 10.85 -32.80
CA TYR A 730 -1.69 9.47 -32.27
C TYR A 730 -0.49 8.58 -32.65
N SER A 731 0.53 9.06 -33.36
CA SER A 731 1.74 8.25 -33.70
C SER A 731 2.52 7.74 -32.47
N ALA A 732 2.43 8.44 -31.34
CA ALA A 732 2.99 7.98 -30.06
C ALA A 732 2.19 6.84 -29.42
N ASP A 733 0.90 6.67 -29.78
CA ASP A 733 -0.02 5.68 -29.23
C ASP A 733 -0.22 4.47 -30.16
N PHE A 734 -0.22 4.70 -31.47
CA PHE A 734 -0.52 3.71 -32.48
C PHE A 734 0.56 3.66 -33.56
N LEU A 735 0.71 2.48 -34.17
CA LEU A 735 1.38 2.32 -35.46
C LEU A 735 0.36 2.60 -36.56
N ILE A 736 0.32 3.84 -37.04
CA ILE A 736 -0.63 4.27 -38.07
C ILE A 736 -0.09 3.90 -39.45
N HIS A 737 -0.91 3.23 -40.25
CA HIS A 737 -0.57 2.93 -41.64
C HIS A 737 -0.41 4.23 -42.46
N PRO A 738 0.64 4.39 -43.28
CA PRO A 738 0.99 5.64 -43.96
C PRO A 738 0.03 6.05 -45.10
N GLY A 739 -1.08 5.35 -45.28
CA GLY A 739 -2.07 5.63 -46.30
C GLY A 739 -3.47 5.23 -45.86
N ILE A 740 -4.47 5.89 -46.44
CA ILE A 740 -5.89 5.57 -46.23
C ILE A 740 -6.37 4.63 -47.33
N PHE A 741 -6.94 3.49 -46.96
CA PHE A 741 -7.47 2.51 -47.92
C PHE A 741 -8.83 2.96 -48.45
N MET A 742 -8.87 3.50 -49.66
CA MET A 742 -10.12 3.79 -50.36
C MET A 742 -10.65 2.50 -51.02
N VAL A 743 -11.86 2.08 -50.63
CA VAL A 743 -12.43 0.80 -51.06
C VAL A 743 -13.80 0.94 -51.70
N ASP A 744 -13.98 0.20 -52.78
CA ASP A 744 -15.29 -0.20 -53.28
C ASP A 744 -15.59 -1.61 -52.76
N CYS A 745 -16.42 -1.69 -51.72
CA CYS A 745 -16.83 -2.96 -51.11
C CYS A 745 -17.79 -3.77 -52.01
N LEU A 746 -18.19 -3.25 -53.17
CA LEU A 746 -18.95 -4.01 -54.15
C LEU A 746 -18.07 -4.85 -55.09
N SER A 747 -16.81 -4.44 -55.26
CA SER A 747 -15.82 -5.12 -56.09
C SER A 747 -14.75 -5.80 -55.25
N ALA A 748 -14.90 -7.11 -55.01
CA ALA A 748 -13.99 -7.92 -54.17
C ALA A 748 -12.52 -7.95 -54.65
N ASN A 749 -12.27 -7.51 -55.89
CA ASN A 749 -10.95 -7.45 -56.51
C ASN A 749 -10.39 -6.02 -56.62
N SER A 750 -11.01 -5.04 -55.96
CA SER A 750 -10.52 -3.67 -55.96
C SER A 750 -9.08 -3.57 -55.40
N PRO A 751 -8.23 -2.69 -55.94
CA PRO A 751 -6.87 -2.49 -55.43
C PRO A 751 -6.81 -2.22 -53.92
N GLY A 752 -7.78 -1.44 -53.41
CA GLY A 752 -7.88 -1.15 -51.98
C GLY A 752 -8.05 -2.40 -51.11
N LEU A 753 -8.90 -3.36 -51.51
CA LEU A 753 -9.08 -4.62 -50.77
C LEU A 753 -7.84 -5.52 -50.82
N LYS A 754 -7.11 -5.55 -51.95
CA LYS A 754 -5.84 -6.28 -52.05
C LYS A 754 -4.79 -5.70 -51.10
N ASN A 755 -4.71 -4.38 -51.00
CA ASN A 755 -3.77 -3.71 -50.11
C ASN A 755 -4.13 -3.94 -48.64
N ILE A 756 -5.43 -3.93 -48.27
CA ILE A 756 -5.86 -4.29 -46.91
C ILE A 756 -5.47 -5.73 -46.57
N ARG A 757 -5.67 -6.69 -47.49
CA ARG A 757 -5.26 -8.09 -47.26
C ARG A 757 -3.75 -8.22 -47.03
N THR A 758 -2.96 -7.52 -47.84
CA THR A 758 -1.49 -7.50 -47.71
C THR A 758 -1.09 -6.92 -46.36
N TYR A 759 -1.65 -5.76 -45.98
CA TYR A 759 -1.41 -5.13 -44.69
C TYR A 759 -1.77 -6.02 -43.50
N ILE A 760 -2.89 -6.76 -43.55
CA ILE A 760 -3.24 -7.72 -42.49
C ILE A 760 -2.22 -8.87 -42.42
N GLY A 761 -1.73 -9.35 -43.56
CA GLY A 761 -0.68 -10.38 -43.63
C GLY A 761 0.63 -9.90 -43.01
N ASP A 762 1.13 -8.73 -43.42
CA ASP A 762 2.37 -8.14 -42.90
C ASP A 762 2.25 -7.86 -41.40
N ALA A 763 1.12 -7.28 -40.96
CA ALA A 763 0.88 -7.01 -39.55
C ALA A 763 0.80 -8.29 -38.71
N LYS A 764 0.26 -9.39 -39.26
CA LYS A 764 0.24 -10.69 -38.60
C LYS A 764 1.64 -11.24 -38.41
N GLU A 765 2.49 -11.17 -39.42
CA GLU A 765 3.88 -11.60 -39.31
C GLU A 765 4.61 -10.81 -38.21
N ASP A 766 4.48 -9.48 -38.20
CA ASP A 766 5.10 -8.64 -37.17
C ASP A 766 4.58 -8.93 -35.76
N ILE A 767 3.25 -9.06 -35.58
CA ILE A 767 2.64 -9.27 -34.26
C ILE A 767 3.06 -10.62 -33.70
N THR A 768 3.01 -11.67 -34.52
CA THR A 768 3.25 -13.05 -34.06
C THR A 768 4.73 -13.30 -33.73
N GLN A 769 5.67 -12.50 -34.25
CA GLN A 769 7.07 -12.51 -33.84
C GLN A 769 7.30 -12.00 -32.41
N LEU A 770 6.39 -11.19 -31.87
CA LEU A 770 6.50 -10.56 -30.55
C LEU A 770 5.76 -11.33 -29.45
N ILE A 771 4.93 -12.31 -29.81
CA ILE A 771 4.11 -13.09 -28.89
C ILE A 771 4.78 -14.42 -28.57
N LEU A 772 4.54 -14.95 -27.36
CA LEU A 772 4.97 -16.29 -26.96
C LEU A 772 4.51 -17.35 -27.97
N ARG A 773 5.39 -18.31 -28.27
CA ARG A 773 5.11 -19.37 -29.24
C ARG A 773 4.22 -20.46 -28.62
N PRO A 774 3.11 -20.86 -29.27
CA PRO A 774 2.24 -21.89 -28.73
C PRO A 774 2.92 -23.25 -28.64
N ASN A 775 2.78 -23.90 -27.48
CA ASN A 775 3.24 -25.27 -27.28
C ASN A 775 2.17 -26.29 -27.73
N ALA A 776 2.50 -27.59 -27.70
CA ALA A 776 1.54 -28.60 -28.14
C ALA A 776 0.35 -28.77 -27.16
N PHE A 777 0.47 -28.31 -25.92
CA PHE A 777 -0.67 -28.22 -25.00
C PHE A 777 -1.71 -27.21 -25.48
N TYR A 778 -1.28 -26.01 -25.92
CA TYR A 778 -2.17 -25.03 -26.57
C TYR A 778 -2.93 -25.66 -27.76
N GLU A 779 -2.23 -26.36 -28.66
CA GLU A 779 -2.86 -26.99 -29.83
C GLU A 779 -3.87 -28.06 -29.43
N THR A 780 -3.57 -28.81 -28.37
CA THR A 780 -4.49 -29.81 -27.81
C THR A 780 -5.77 -29.14 -27.30
N VAL A 781 -5.66 -28.07 -26.51
CA VAL A 781 -6.81 -27.31 -26.01
C VAL A 781 -7.60 -26.69 -27.17
N LEU A 782 -6.91 -26.07 -28.14
CA LEU A 782 -7.51 -25.47 -29.33
C LEU A 782 -8.35 -26.47 -30.12
N SER A 783 -7.87 -27.72 -30.26
CA SER A 783 -8.59 -28.79 -30.97
C SER A 783 -9.92 -29.19 -30.30
N VAL A 784 -10.04 -29.03 -28.98
CA VAL A 784 -11.22 -29.42 -28.19
C VAL A 784 -12.20 -28.26 -28.02
N LEU A 785 -11.76 -27.00 -28.18
CA LEU A 785 -12.61 -25.81 -28.07
C LEU A 785 -13.93 -25.86 -28.88
N PRO A 786 -13.98 -26.38 -30.13
CA PRO A 786 -15.24 -26.51 -30.87
C PRO A 786 -16.26 -27.44 -30.18
N THR A 787 -15.78 -28.45 -29.45
CA THR A 787 -16.63 -29.35 -28.65
C THR A 787 -17.12 -28.64 -27.39
N LEU A 788 -16.24 -27.91 -26.69
CA LEU A 788 -16.61 -27.12 -25.50
C LEU A 788 -17.62 -26.01 -25.82
N ARG A 789 -17.53 -25.39 -27.00
CA ARG A 789 -18.50 -24.39 -27.46
C ARG A 789 -19.91 -24.94 -27.68
N LYS A 790 -20.07 -26.27 -27.83
CA LYS A 790 -21.38 -26.90 -27.98
C LYS A 790 -22.05 -27.18 -26.64
N SER A 791 -21.27 -27.36 -25.56
CA SER A 791 -21.79 -27.62 -24.22
C SER A 791 -22.21 -26.34 -23.52
N THR A 792 -21.39 -25.29 -23.59
CA THR A 792 -21.65 -24.01 -22.91
C THR A 792 -21.00 -22.85 -23.65
N SER A 793 -21.49 -21.64 -23.40
CA SER A 793 -20.93 -20.40 -23.95
C SER A 793 -19.77 -19.82 -23.13
N LYS A 794 -19.63 -20.24 -21.87
CA LYS A 794 -18.60 -19.80 -20.91
C LYS A 794 -18.31 -20.89 -19.88
N TYR A 795 -17.12 -20.85 -19.30
CA TYR A 795 -16.70 -21.66 -18.16
C TYR A 795 -16.22 -20.76 -17.02
N GLY A 796 -16.48 -21.13 -15.76
CA GLY A 796 -15.74 -20.57 -14.62
C GLY A 796 -14.29 -21.09 -14.63
N TRP A 797 -13.36 -20.40 -14.00
CA TRP A 797 -11.93 -20.71 -14.06
C TRP A 797 -11.63 -22.10 -13.53
N SER A 798 -12.22 -22.42 -12.38
CA SER A 798 -12.05 -23.74 -11.76
C SER A 798 -12.55 -24.88 -12.68
N GLU A 799 -13.70 -24.70 -13.32
CA GLU A 799 -14.25 -25.68 -14.26
C GLU A 799 -13.39 -25.81 -15.52
N PHE A 800 -12.93 -24.69 -16.07
CA PHE A 800 -12.03 -24.67 -17.23
C PHE A 800 -10.67 -25.32 -16.91
N LEU A 801 -10.14 -25.06 -15.72
CA LEU A 801 -8.89 -25.64 -15.22
C LEU A 801 -9.01 -27.16 -15.10
N MET A 802 -10.13 -27.68 -14.61
CA MET A 802 -10.38 -29.12 -14.55
C MET A 802 -10.43 -29.74 -15.95
N VAL A 803 -11.21 -29.16 -16.87
CA VAL A 803 -11.37 -29.67 -18.25
C VAL A 803 -10.04 -29.65 -19.01
N THR A 804 -9.21 -28.62 -18.81
CA THR A 804 -7.89 -28.52 -19.46
C THR A 804 -6.84 -29.44 -18.81
N ARG A 805 -6.88 -29.65 -17.50
CA ARG A 805 -6.02 -30.62 -16.79
C ARG A 805 -6.36 -32.07 -17.13
N ASP A 806 -7.58 -32.37 -17.56
CA ASP A 806 -7.90 -33.68 -18.13
C ASP A 806 -7.17 -33.95 -19.47
N LEU A 807 -6.81 -32.89 -20.20
CA LEU A 807 -6.02 -33.00 -21.42
C LEU A 807 -4.52 -33.16 -21.13
N ASN A 808 -4.02 -32.48 -20.08
CA ASN A 808 -2.66 -32.64 -19.58
C ASN A 808 -2.61 -32.53 -18.04
N PRO A 809 -2.50 -33.67 -17.31
CA PRO A 809 -2.55 -33.68 -15.85
C PRO A 809 -1.35 -33.02 -15.15
N LEU A 810 -0.23 -32.84 -15.86
CA LEU A 810 0.98 -32.17 -15.36
C LEU A 810 0.92 -30.65 -15.53
N ALA A 811 -0.07 -30.12 -16.27
CA ALA A 811 -0.21 -28.69 -16.45
C ALA A 811 -0.55 -28.00 -15.11
N SER A 812 0.38 -27.15 -14.65
CA SER A 812 0.10 -26.20 -13.58
C SER A 812 -0.95 -25.17 -14.02
N GLU A 813 -1.50 -24.42 -13.06
CA GLU A 813 -2.41 -23.32 -13.36
C GLU A 813 -1.77 -22.28 -14.29
N GLU A 814 -0.48 -21.98 -14.10
CA GLU A 814 0.27 -21.04 -14.93
C GLU A 814 0.34 -21.46 -16.40
N HIS A 815 0.55 -22.77 -16.68
CA HIS A 815 0.49 -23.27 -18.05
C HIS A 815 -0.89 -23.05 -18.68
N VAL A 816 -1.97 -23.22 -17.90
CA VAL A 816 -3.34 -22.99 -18.37
C VAL A 816 -3.62 -21.50 -18.57
N ARG A 817 -3.12 -20.63 -17.69
CA ARG A 817 -3.16 -19.16 -17.88
C ARG A 817 -2.48 -18.76 -19.17
N GLN A 818 -1.27 -19.27 -19.44
CA GLN A 818 -0.56 -19.02 -20.69
C GLN A 818 -1.34 -19.49 -21.93
N VAL A 819 -1.97 -20.67 -21.88
CA VAL A 819 -2.83 -21.17 -22.96
C VAL A 819 -4.02 -20.23 -23.17
N VAL A 820 -4.69 -19.81 -22.10
CA VAL A 820 -5.83 -18.87 -22.18
C VAL A 820 -5.38 -17.50 -22.72
N THR A 821 -4.20 -17.00 -22.34
CA THR A 821 -3.61 -15.78 -22.92
C THR A 821 -3.41 -15.92 -24.43
N LEU A 822 -2.83 -17.04 -24.90
CA LEU A 822 -2.62 -17.29 -26.33
C LEU A 822 -3.95 -17.46 -27.09
N LEU A 823 -4.93 -18.16 -26.51
CA LEU A 823 -6.27 -18.31 -27.08
C LEU A 823 -6.98 -16.96 -27.15
N GLN A 824 -6.81 -16.13 -26.12
CA GLN A 824 -7.31 -14.77 -26.09
C GLN A 824 -6.65 -13.95 -27.19
N LEU A 825 -5.33 -13.95 -27.36
CA LEU A 825 -4.64 -13.23 -28.43
C LEU A 825 -5.06 -13.69 -29.83
N ALA A 826 -5.27 -15.00 -30.01
CA ALA A 826 -5.83 -15.58 -31.24
C ALA A 826 -7.29 -15.15 -31.49
N GLY A 827 -7.99 -14.67 -30.48
CA GLY A 827 -9.42 -14.32 -30.55
C GLY A 827 -10.35 -15.52 -30.45
N GLU A 828 -9.89 -16.64 -29.89
CA GLU A 828 -10.69 -17.85 -29.66
C GLU A 828 -11.53 -17.75 -28.38
N VAL A 829 -11.02 -17.09 -27.34
CA VAL A 829 -11.71 -16.89 -26.06
C VAL A 829 -11.57 -15.45 -25.58
N VAL A 830 -12.37 -15.08 -24.58
CA VAL A 830 -12.22 -13.85 -23.80
C VAL A 830 -12.20 -14.23 -22.33
N TYR A 831 -11.10 -13.91 -21.66
CA TYR A 831 -10.95 -14.03 -20.23
C TYR A 831 -11.47 -12.77 -19.56
N VAL A 832 -12.28 -12.96 -18.52
CA VAL A 832 -12.85 -11.89 -17.71
C VAL A 832 -12.55 -12.21 -16.26
N GLU A 833 -11.87 -11.29 -15.59
CA GLU A 833 -11.60 -11.37 -14.16
C GLU A 833 -12.87 -11.03 -13.38
N GLY A 834 -13.17 -11.80 -12.34
CA GLY A 834 -14.33 -11.61 -11.48
C GLY A 834 -13.93 -11.49 -10.01
N ASP A 835 -14.80 -10.89 -9.20
CA ASP A 835 -14.57 -10.74 -7.75
C ASP A 835 -14.49 -12.12 -7.05
N ASP A 836 -15.31 -13.09 -7.47
CA ASP A 836 -15.44 -14.42 -6.83
C ASP A 836 -14.80 -15.57 -7.63
N ASP A 837 -14.88 -15.54 -8.96
CA ASP A 837 -14.30 -16.53 -9.88
C ASP A 837 -14.07 -15.87 -11.24
N ASP A 838 -12.98 -16.24 -11.91
CA ASP A 838 -12.71 -15.75 -13.26
C ASP A 838 -13.49 -16.55 -14.29
N TYR A 839 -13.71 -15.99 -15.48
CA TYR A 839 -14.49 -16.64 -16.53
C TYR A 839 -13.74 -16.70 -17.85
N VAL A 840 -13.83 -17.85 -18.52
CA VAL A 840 -13.37 -18.04 -19.90
C VAL A 840 -14.59 -18.10 -20.82
N ILE A 841 -14.84 -17.00 -21.54
CA ILE A 841 -15.92 -16.87 -22.50
C ILE A 841 -15.47 -17.45 -23.84
N LEU A 842 -16.18 -18.47 -24.32
CA LEU A 842 -15.83 -19.16 -25.57
C LEU A 842 -16.43 -18.48 -26.81
N GLN A 843 -17.54 -17.76 -26.65
CA GLN A 843 -18.19 -16.95 -27.69
C GLN A 843 -18.90 -15.76 -27.04
N PRO A 844 -18.70 -14.50 -27.48
CA PRO A 844 -19.36 -13.34 -26.86
C PRO A 844 -20.74 -13.00 -27.45
N ARG A 845 -21.17 -13.64 -28.54
CA ARG A 845 -22.43 -13.30 -29.25
C ARG A 845 -23.67 -13.36 -28.35
N TRP A 846 -23.79 -14.37 -27.50
CA TRP A 846 -24.93 -14.55 -26.60
C TRP A 846 -25.09 -13.38 -25.61
N LEU A 847 -24.01 -12.67 -25.27
CA LEU A 847 -24.08 -11.49 -24.41
C LEU A 847 -24.92 -10.37 -25.05
N CYS A 848 -24.82 -10.24 -26.37
CA CYS A 848 -25.62 -9.26 -27.12
C CYS A 848 -27.10 -9.65 -27.15
N ASP A 849 -27.40 -10.95 -27.24
CA ASP A 849 -28.77 -11.47 -27.17
C ASP A 849 -29.36 -11.25 -25.78
N LEU A 850 -28.60 -11.56 -24.72
CA LEU A 850 -29.00 -11.39 -23.32
C LEU A 850 -29.38 -9.93 -23.00
N LEU A 851 -28.58 -8.97 -23.48
CA LEU A 851 -28.84 -7.54 -23.28
C LEU A 851 -30.02 -7.01 -24.11
N SER A 852 -30.39 -7.71 -25.19
CA SER A 852 -31.50 -7.33 -26.07
C SER A 852 -32.84 -7.96 -25.67
N SER A 853 -32.81 -9.08 -24.95
CA SER A 853 -33.99 -9.77 -24.43
C SER A 853 -34.40 -9.22 -23.06
N ASP A 854 -35.69 -9.32 -22.72
CA ASP A 854 -36.21 -9.18 -21.35
C ASP A 854 -35.77 -10.35 -20.44
N ALA A 855 -34.53 -10.84 -20.57
CA ALA A 855 -33.98 -11.99 -19.86
C ALA A 855 -33.61 -11.66 -18.40
N HIS A 856 -34.53 -10.97 -17.73
CA HIS A 856 -34.53 -10.69 -16.30
C HIS A 856 -34.91 -11.93 -15.45
N THR A 857 -34.98 -13.12 -16.05
CA THR A 857 -35.47 -14.35 -15.41
C THR A 857 -34.41 -15.41 -15.11
N ASP A 858 -33.23 -15.35 -15.74
CA ASP A 858 -32.12 -16.29 -15.43
C ASP A 858 -31.14 -15.67 -14.45
N LEU A 859 -31.20 -16.14 -13.19
CA LEU A 859 -30.32 -15.68 -12.11
C LEU A 859 -28.83 -15.89 -12.42
N LYS A 860 -28.45 -16.97 -13.12
CA LYS A 860 -27.04 -17.22 -13.50
C LYS A 860 -26.55 -16.22 -14.55
N ALA A 861 -27.44 -15.76 -15.40
CA ALA A 861 -27.14 -14.72 -16.38
C ALA A 861 -27.03 -13.34 -15.71
N LEU A 862 -27.92 -13.03 -14.77
CA LEU A 862 -27.90 -11.76 -14.00
C LEU A 862 -26.64 -11.63 -13.13
N LYS A 863 -26.27 -12.68 -12.38
CA LYS A 863 -25.02 -12.69 -11.60
C LYS A 863 -23.78 -12.46 -12.47
N PHE A 864 -23.76 -13.04 -13.68
CA PHE A 864 -22.68 -12.80 -14.61
C PHE A 864 -22.67 -11.37 -15.19
N LEU A 865 -23.84 -10.77 -15.44
CA LEU A 865 -23.94 -9.36 -15.86
C LEU A 865 -23.49 -8.40 -14.76
N GLU A 866 -23.69 -8.76 -13.49
CA GLU A 866 -23.17 -8.03 -12.34
C GLU A 866 -21.62 -8.08 -12.28
N ILE A 867 -21.02 -9.24 -12.57
CA ILE A 867 -19.55 -9.37 -12.71
C ILE A 867 -19.02 -8.49 -13.83
N LEU A 868 -19.73 -8.39 -14.96
CA LEU A 868 -19.37 -7.47 -16.05
C LEU A 868 -19.59 -5.99 -15.71
N GLY A 869 -20.12 -5.68 -14.52
CA GLY A 869 -20.41 -4.32 -14.05
C GLY A 869 -21.58 -3.66 -14.77
N LEU A 870 -22.55 -4.45 -15.28
CA LEU A 870 -23.68 -3.96 -16.08
C LEU A 870 -24.98 -3.80 -15.28
N CYS A 871 -25.10 -4.52 -14.16
CA CYS A 871 -26.19 -4.42 -13.20
C CYS A 871 -25.68 -4.63 -11.77
N ALA A 872 -26.53 -4.34 -10.78
CA ALA A 872 -26.24 -4.57 -9.37
C ALA A 872 -27.47 -5.15 -8.67
N GLU A 873 -27.28 -6.09 -7.74
CA GLU A 873 -28.37 -6.59 -6.91
C GLU A 873 -28.83 -5.54 -5.87
N VAL A 874 -30.12 -5.19 -5.92
CA VAL A 874 -30.76 -4.22 -4.98
C VAL A 874 -31.38 -4.94 -3.79
N SER A 875 -32.07 -6.04 -4.04
CA SER A 875 -32.61 -6.96 -3.02
C SER A 875 -32.50 -8.38 -3.56
N GLU A 876 -32.73 -9.40 -2.72
CA GLU A 876 -32.68 -10.81 -3.12
C GLU A 876 -33.40 -11.04 -4.47
N ASP A 877 -32.64 -11.52 -5.46
CA ASP A 877 -33.04 -11.79 -6.84
C ASP A 877 -33.57 -10.59 -7.67
N ASN A 878 -33.44 -9.36 -7.19
CA ASN A 878 -33.81 -8.14 -7.91
C ASN A 878 -32.59 -7.31 -8.30
N PHE A 879 -32.40 -7.12 -9.62
CA PHE A 879 -31.25 -6.43 -10.18
C PHE A 879 -31.62 -5.08 -10.81
N GLU A 880 -30.85 -4.05 -10.52
CA GLU A 880 -30.94 -2.73 -11.14
C GLU A 880 -29.97 -2.60 -12.33
N PHE A 881 -30.46 -2.05 -13.43
CA PHE A 881 -29.69 -1.75 -14.64
C PHE A 881 -29.58 -0.23 -14.78
N PRO A 882 -28.44 0.40 -14.43
CA PRO A 882 -28.36 1.85 -14.38
C PRO A 882 -28.64 2.56 -15.72
N ASN A 883 -28.35 1.88 -16.84
CA ASN A 883 -28.64 2.38 -18.19
C ASN A 883 -30.16 2.39 -18.54
N LYS A 884 -31.00 1.66 -17.79
CA LYS A 884 -32.46 1.62 -17.94
C LYS A 884 -33.18 2.52 -16.91
N ASN A 885 -32.45 3.19 -16.01
CA ASN A 885 -33.05 4.06 -15.01
C ASN A 885 -33.78 5.25 -15.66
N SER A 886 -34.90 5.66 -15.04
CA SER A 886 -35.70 6.78 -15.53
C SER A 886 -34.92 8.10 -15.48
N SER A 887 -35.09 8.97 -16.47
CA SER A 887 -34.49 10.32 -16.51
C SER A 887 -35.30 11.38 -15.73
N CYS A 888 -36.32 10.98 -14.97
CA CYS A 888 -37.41 11.86 -14.52
C CYS A 888 -37.15 12.64 -13.22
N ILE A 889 -36.00 12.52 -12.57
CA ILE A 889 -35.69 13.32 -11.37
C ILE A 889 -34.89 14.55 -11.80
N ARG A 890 -35.48 15.76 -11.71
CA ARG A 890 -34.70 16.99 -11.87
C ARG A 890 -33.80 17.17 -10.65
N LEU A 891 -32.52 17.47 -10.89
CA LEU A 891 -31.53 17.85 -9.87
C LEU A 891 -32.05 18.98 -8.94
N GLU A 892 -32.79 19.92 -9.52
CA GLU A 892 -33.41 21.06 -8.85
C GLU A 892 -34.48 20.64 -7.81
N ASP A 893 -35.14 19.48 -8.01
CA ASP A 893 -36.18 18.96 -7.12
C ASP A 893 -35.62 18.10 -5.97
N THR A 894 -34.36 17.63 -6.08
CA THR A 894 -33.68 16.81 -5.07
C THR A 894 -32.73 17.61 -4.18
N TRP A 895 -32.12 18.68 -4.71
CA TRP A 895 -31.31 19.64 -3.95
C TRP A 895 -32.19 20.75 -3.32
N LYS A 896 -33.28 20.36 -2.64
CA LYS A 896 -34.17 21.30 -1.91
C LYS A 896 -33.41 22.01 -0.77
N ARG A 897 -33.91 23.20 -0.38
CA ARG A 897 -33.35 24.13 0.63
C ARG A 897 -33.22 23.52 2.04
N LYS A 898 -32.22 22.66 2.25
CA LYS A 898 -31.67 22.37 3.58
C LYS A 898 -30.36 23.14 3.70
N GLN A 899 -30.19 23.87 4.80
CA GLN A 899 -28.93 24.55 5.09
C GLN A 899 -28.00 23.56 5.81
N TYR A 900 -26.78 23.51 5.31
CA TYR A 900 -25.63 22.82 5.87
C TYR A 900 -24.53 23.85 6.11
N ASP A 901 -23.56 23.53 6.96
CA ASP A 901 -22.48 24.45 7.32
C ASP A 901 -21.33 24.42 6.31
N VAL A 902 -21.01 23.22 5.79
CA VAL A 902 -19.89 22.97 4.90
C VAL A 902 -20.39 22.60 3.51
N TYR A 903 -19.82 23.24 2.48
CA TYR A 903 -20.06 22.92 1.07
C TYR A 903 -18.73 22.73 0.36
N GLY A 904 -18.67 21.78 -0.55
CA GLY A 904 -17.53 21.62 -1.43
C GLY A 904 -17.69 20.41 -2.32
N GLY A 905 -16.61 20.00 -2.97
CA GLY A 905 -16.69 18.90 -3.91
C GLY A 905 -15.58 18.91 -4.95
N LEU A 906 -15.66 17.97 -5.88
CA LEU A 906 -14.68 17.79 -6.94
C LEU A 906 -15.39 17.64 -8.28
N ARG A 907 -14.81 18.23 -9.32
CA ARG A 907 -15.09 17.92 -10.72
C ARG A 907 -13.94 17.09 -11.27
N LEU A 908 -14.23 15.84 -11.62
CA LEU A 908 -13.30 14.93 -12.27
C LEU A 908 -13.37 15.14 -13.78
N ILE A 909 -12.25 15.51 -14.39
CA ILE A 909 -12.15 15.74 -15.84
C ILE A 909 -11.11 14.77 -16.41
N PRO A 910 -11.48 13.87 -17.33
CA PRO A 910 -10.52 13.03 -18.01
C PRO A 910 -9.63 13.82 -18.97
N THR A 911 -8.41 13.33 -19.20
CA THR A 911 -7.54 13.79 -20.28
C THR A 911 -8.01 13.38 -21.69
N GLY A 912 -9.13 12.66 -21.78
CA GLY A 912 -9.74 12.15 -23.02
C GLY A 912 -11.27 12.25 -22.99
N VAL A 913 -11.96 11.37 -23.72
CA VAL A 913 -13.43 11.36 -23.76
C VAL A 913 -14.01 10.47 -22.65
N LEU A 914 -14.71 11.06 -21.69
CA LEU A 914 -15.65 10.36 -20.84
C LEU A 914 -16.91 10.08 -21.65
N LEU A 915 -17.34 8.83 -21.67
CA LEU A 915 -18.59 8.46 -22.28
C LEU A 915 -19.59 8.29 -21.15
N ASN A 916 -20.76 8.91 -21.28
CA ASN A 916 -21.81 8.88 -20.26
C ASN A 916 -22.13 7.45 -19.80
N HIS A 917 -22.03 6.47 -20.68
CA HIS A 917 -22.28 5.08 -20.35
C HIS A 917 -21.26 4.46 -19.38
N MET A 918 -20.05 5.02 -19.24
CA MET A 918 -19.09 4.56 -18.22
C MET A 918 -19.57 4.88 -16.81
N PHE A 919 -20.40 5.91 -16.65
CA PHE A 919 -21.01 6.23 -15.37
C PHE A 919 -21.94 5.12 -14.86
N SER A 920 -22.53 4.31 -15.74
CA SER A 920 -23.34 3.17 -15.32
C SER A 920 -22.56 2.18 -14.44
N ARG A 921 -21.26 2.00 -14.69
CA ARG A 921 -20.40 1.16 -13.84
C ARG A 921 -20.12 1.80 -12.49
N VAL A 922 -19.91 3.11 -12.48
CA VAL A 922 -19.80 3.88 -11.23
C VAL A 922 -21.06 3.68 -10.39
N GLN A 923 -22.24 3.68 -11.02
CA GLN A 923 -23.51 3.42 -10.33
C GLN A 923 -23.59 2.00 -9.74
N VAL A 924 -23.14 0.98 -10.49
CA VAL A 924 -23.06 -0.41 -9.99
C VAL A 924 -22.14 -0.51 -8.77
N VAL A 925 -20.93 0.05 -8.84
CA VAL A 925 -19.96 0.00 -7.73
C VAL A 925 -20.46 0.78 -6.51
N LEU A 926 -21.07 1.95 -6.72
CA LEU A 926 -21.70 2.72 -5.64
C LEU A 926 -22.83 1.95 -4.97
N ARG A 927 -23.61 1.16 -5.71
CA ARG A 927 -24.67 0.30 -5.14
C ARG A 927 -24.08 -0.76 -4.21
N LYS A 928 -23.04 -1.46 -4.65
CA LYS A 928 -22.32 -2.43 -3.82
C LYS A 928 -21.77 -1.78 -2.54
N PHE A 929 -21.08 -0.64 -2.70
CA PHE A 929 -20.50 0.12 -1.58
C PHE A 929 -21.54 0.64 -0.58
N CYS A 930 -22.64 1.23 -1.05
CA CYS A 930 -23.68 1.75 -0.14
C CYS A 930 -24.44 0.63 0.57
N LYS A 931 -24.61 -0.54 -0.08
CA LYS A 931 -25.22 -1.73 0.54
C LYS A 931 -24.37 -2.27 1.68
N SER A 932 -23.04 -2.36 1.51
CA SER A 932 -22.13 -2.80 2.58
C SER A 932 -22.00 -1.77 3.71
N SER A 933 -22.04 -0.47 3.37
CA SER A 933 -21.83 0.63 4.33
C SER A 933 -23.11 1.14 4.99
N GLY A 934 -24.29 0.58 4.65
CA GLY A 934 -25.58 1.01 5.20
C GLY A 934 -25.99 2.44 4.84
N LEU A 935 -25.53 2.97 3.70
CA LEU A 935 -25.82 4.33 3.23
C LEU A 935 -27.05 4.36 2.33
N ASP A 936 -27.84 5.44 2.42
CA ASP A 936 -28.99 5.63 1.54
C ASP A 936 -28.51 6.02 0.14
N LEU A 937 -28.91 5.23 -0.86
CA LEU A 937 -28.53 5.46 -2.25
C LEU A 937 -29.76 5.54 -3.17
N THR A 938 -29.91 6.69 -3.81
CA THR A 938 -30.89 6.93 -4.87
C THR A 938 -30.19 7.14 -6.20
N GLN A 939 -30.58 6.42 -7.25
CA GLN A 939 -29.96 6.49 -8.57
C GLN A 939 -30.99 6.79 -9.66
N TRP A 940 -30.56 7.54 -10.67
CA TRP A 940 -31.31 7.79 -11.89
C TRP A 940 -30.33 7.88 -13.07
N LEU A 941 -30.82 8.10 -14.29
CA LEU A 941 -29.94 8.14 -15.46
C LEU A 941 -28.86 9.23 -15.30
N ASN A 942 -27.58 8.82 -15.36
CA ASN A 942 -26.39 9.68 -15.26
C ASN A 942 -26.15 10.39 -13.91
N SER A 943 -26.86 10.04 -12.83
CA SER A 943 -26.63 10.63 -11.50
C SER A 943 -26.93 9.66 -10.35
N SER A 944 -26.26 9.89 -9.22
CA SER A 944 -26.49 9.19 -7.95
C SER A 944 -26.51 10.18 -6.80
N LYS A 945 -27.40 9.97 -5.83
CA LYS A 945 -27.39 10.66 -4.54
C LYS A 945 -27.08 9.64 -3.45
N VAL A 946 -25.99 9.87 -2.73
CA VAL A 946 -25.63 9.16 -1.50
C VAL A 946 -25.98 10.08 -0.34
N SER A 947 -26.71 9.58 0.65
CA SER A 947 -27.06 10.34 1.84
C SER A 947 -26.85 9.54 3.12
N SER A 948 -26.47 10.27 4.16
CA SER A 948 -26.50 9.87 5.56
C SER A 948 -27.19 10.99 6.37
N VAL A 949 -27.26 10.86 7.69
CA VAL A 949 -27.91 11.85 8.58
C VAL A 949 -27.30 13.25 8.39
N ASP A 950 -25.97 13.34 8.33
CA ASP A 950 -25.23 14.61 8.34
C ASP A 950 -24.56 14.99 7.02
N VAL A 951 -24.63 14.12 6.00
CA VAL A 951 -23.94 14.30 4.71
C VAL A 951 -24.87 13.98 3.55
N GLU A 952 -24.87 14.84 2.54
CA GLU A 952 -25.44 14.54 1.24
C GLU A 952 -24.38 14.74 0.15
N LEU A 953 -24.19 13.70 -0.66
CA LEU A 953 -23.27 13.70 -1.79
C LEU A 953 -24.04 13.39 -3.08
N LEU A 954 -23.93 14.29 -4.05
CA LEU A 954 -24.52 14.15 -5.37
C LEU A 954 -23.42 13.95 -6.39
N ILE A 955 -23.50 12.83 -7.11
CA ILE A 955 -22.54 12.42 -8.12
C ILE A 955 -23.25 12.48 -9.46
N THR A 956 -22.78 13.32 -10.38
CA THR A 956 -23.47 13.57 -11.67
C THR A 956 -22.50 13.51 -12.83
N SER A 957 -22.77 12.64 -13.80
CA SER A 957 -22.07 12.61 -15.06
C SER A 957 -22.59 13.69 -16.00
N ARG A 958 -21.69 14.54 -16.48
CA ARG A 958 -21.88 15.45 -17.61
C ARG A 958 -21.14 14.90 -18.82
N ASN A 959 -21.35 15.50 -20.00
CA ASN A 959 -20.81 15.02 -21.28
C ASN A 959 -19.31 14.63 -21.26
N ASN A 960 -18.47 15.29 -20.46
CA ASN A 960 -17.05 14.95 -20.32
C ASN A 960 -16.49 15.20 -18.92
N SER A 961 -17.32 15.08 -17.87
CA SER A 961 -16.87 15.27 -16.49
C SER A 961 -17.80 14.57 -15.51
N ILE A 962 -17.31 14.28 -14.30
CA ILE A 962 -18.14 13.79 -13.19
C ILE A 962 -18.04 14.81 -12.06
N ASP A 963 -19.17 15.33 -11.63
CA ASP A 963 -19.27 16.26 -10.50
C ASP A 963 -19.63 15.49 -9.25
N LEU A 964 -18.82 15.63 -8.19
CA LEU A 964 -19.08 15.18 -6.83
C LEU A 964 -19.37 16.43 -6.00
N GLN A 965 -20.64 16.69 -5.70
CA GLN A 965 -21.09 17.86 -4.95
C GLN A 965 -21.51 17.42 -3.55
N MET A 966 -20.83 17.92 -2.52
CA MET A 966 -21.10 17.55 -1.14
C MET A 966 -21.58 18.73 -0.31
N ARG A 967 -22.51 18.44 0.60
CA ARG A 967 -22.90 19.34 1.69
C ARG A 967 -22.99 18.55 2.99
N SER A 968 -22.53 19.16 4.07
CA SER A 968 -22.27 18.49 5.34
C SER A 968 -22.38 19.45 6.53
N ASN A 969 -22.77 18.94 7.71
CA ASN A 969 -22.72 19.71 8.95
C ASN A 969 -21.32 19.71 9.61
N ASP A 970 -20.42 18.87 9.12
CA ASP A 970 -19.07 18.66 9.69
C ASP A 970 -18.02 18.55 8.56
N TYR A 971 -16.75 18.62 8.91
CA TYR A 971 -15.67 18.40 7.95
C TYR A 971 -15.56 16.91 7.62
N LYS A 972 -16.07 16.51 6.45
CA LYS A 972 -16.16 15.11 5.98
C LYS A 972 -15.32 14.88 4.74
N PHE A 973 -14.11 15.44 4.72
CA PHE A 973 -13.24 15.39 3.56
C PHE A 973 -12.81 13.96 3.20
N SER A 974 -12.46 13.12 4.18
CA SER A 974 -12.10 11.71 3.92
C SER A 974 -13.22 10.95 3.23
N PHE A 975 -14.49 11.17 3.61
CA PHE A 975 -15.64 10.56 2.92
C PHE A 975 -15.76 11.01 1.46
N LEU A 976 -15.54 12.30 1.18
CA LEU A 976 -15.52 12.80 -0.21
C LEU A 976 -14.36 12.17 -1.01
N ASP A 977 -13.18 12.06 -0.40
CA ASP A 977 -11.99 11.46 -1.02
C ASP A 977 -12.16 9.95 -1.28
N ASP A 978 -12.78 9.21 -0.35
CA ASP A 978 -13.07 7.77 -0.51
C ASP A 978 -14.01 7.53 -1.70
N ILE A 979 -15.10 8.30 -1.78
CA ILE A 979 -16.01 8.20 -2.93
C ILE A 979 -15.32 8.64 -4.22
N CYS A 980 -14.47 9.67 -4.17
CA CYS A 980 -13.66 10.09 -5.31
C CYS A 980 -12.75 8.96 -5.80
N LYS A 981 -12.02 8.30 -4.90
CA LYS A 981 -11.17 7.13 -5.17
C LYS A 981 -11.97 5.97 -5.78
N ILE A 982 -13.18 5.70 -5.28
CA ILE A 982 -14.08 4.68 -5.87
C ILE A 982 -14.44 5.03 -7.31
N VAL A 983 -14.83 6.29 -7.58
CA VAL A 983 -15.15 6.76 -8.94
C VAL A 983 -13.92 6.67 -9.85
N GLU A 984 -12.76 7.13 -9.39
CA GLU A 984 -11.50 7.10 -10.14
C GLU A 984 -11.08 5.66 -10.46
N LYS A 985 -11.03 4.77 -9.46
CA LYS A 985 -10.71 3.35 -9.64
C LYS A 985 -11.65 2.68 -10.64
N THR A 986 -12.94 2.98 -10.56
CA THR A 986 -13.95 2.43 -11.48
C THR A 986 -13.75 2.96 -12.90
N ILE A 987 -13.48 4.24 -13.10
CA ILE A 987 -13.25 4.76 -14.46
C ILE A 987 -11.92 4.28 -15.03
N LEU A 988 -10.86 4.20 -14.22
CA LEU A 988 -9.54 3.73 -14.64
C LEU A 988 -9.51 2.23 -14.94
N SER A 989 -10.35 1.41 -14.30
CA SER A 989 -10.48 -0.01 -14.69
C SER A 989 -11.08 -0.17 -16.09
N ILE A 990 -11.96 0.74 -16.50
CA ILE A 990 -12.57 0.75 -17.85
C ILE A 990 -11.65 1.47 -18.85
N CYS A 991 -10.98 2.54 -18.42
CA CYS A 991 -10.10 3.41 -19.23
C CYS A 991 -8.70 3.51 -18.61
N PRO A 992 -7.88 2.45 -18.63
CA PRO A 992 -6.55 2.46 -17.99
C PRO A 992 -5.56 3.42 -18.66
N GLY A 993 -5.83 3.87 -19.89
CA GLY A 993 -5.03 4.87 -20.60
C GLY A 993 -5.41 6.33 -20.29
N CYS A 994 -6.39 6.55 -19.40
CA CYS A 994 -6.88 7.88 -19.05
C CYS A 994 -6.29 8.37 -17.72
N HIS A 995 -6.33 9.69 -17.51
CA HIS A 995 -6.08 10.31 -16.20
C HIS A 995 -7.23 11.25 -15.89
N LEU A 996 -7.67 11.23 -14.63
CA LEU A 996 -8.73 12.10 -14.12
C LEU A 996 -8.08 13.21 -13.29
N SER A 997 -8.23 14.45 -13.74
CA SER A 997 -7.80 15.60 -12.94
C SER A 997 -8.88 15.96 -11.92
N ARG A 998 -8.45 16.20 -10.68
CA ARG A 998 -9.31 16.65 -9.58
C ARG A 998 -9.38 18.16 -9.58
N ASN A 999 -10.56 18.71 -9.86
CA ASN A 999 -10.79 20.15 -9.93
C ASN A 999 -11.77 20.57 -8.83
N PRO A 1000 -11.33 21.23 -7.74
CA PRO A 1000 -12.19 21.60 -6.63
C PRO A 1000 -13.37 22.50 -7.04
N LEU A 1001 -14.56 22.20 -6.51
CA LEU A 1001 -15.75 23.02 -6.71
C LEU A 1001 -15.76 24.21 -5.75
N SER A 1002 -16.23 25.37 -6.21
CA SER A 1002 -16.38 26.58 -5.39
C SER A 1002 -17.48 26.42 -4.34
N PRO A 1003 -17.16 26.41 -3.04
CA PRO A 1003 -18.15 26.35 -1.95
C PRO A 1003 -19.21 27.44 -2.04
N HIS A 1004 -18.83 28.66 -2.41
CA HIS A 1004 -19.74 29.79 -2.59
C HIS A 1004 -20.77 29.54 -3.69
N SER A 1005 -20.37 28.92 -4.81
CA SER A 1005 -21.29 28.59 -5.91
C SER A 1005 -22.33 27.55 -5.50
N LEU A 1006 -21.89 26.53 -4.75
CA LEU A 1006 -22.74 25.43 -4.26
C LEU A 1006 -23.73 25.93 -3.20
N LYS A 1007 -23.28 26.77 -2.26
CA LYS A 1007 -24.13 27.37 -1.21
C LYS A 1007 -25.24 28.24 -1.77
N ASN A 1008 -24.98 28.91 -2.90
CA ASN A 1008 -25.94 29.79 -3.59
C ASN A 1008 -26.78 29.09 -4.65
N TYR A 1009 -26.73 27.76 -4.74
CA TYR A 1009 -27.53 26.97 -5.70
C TYR A 1009 -27.30 27.40 -7.16
N GLN A 1010 -26.10 27.90 -7.48
CA GLN A 1010 -25.70 28.26 -8.83
C GLN A 1010 -25.16 27.03 -9.57
N GLU A 1011 -24.98 27.14 -10.89
CA GLU A 1011 -24.24 26.12 -11.62
C GLU A 1011 -22.84 25.94 -10.98
N PRO A 1012 -22.41 24.70 -10.67
CA PRO A 1012 -21.13 24.43 -9.99
C PRO A 1012 -19.95 25.00 -10.78
N LYS A 1013 -19.34 26.03 -10.18
CA LYS A 1013 -18.07 26.59 -10.64
C LYS A 1013 -16.93 25.81 -9.98
N PHE A 1014 -15.77 25.80 -10.62
CA PHE A 1014 -14.63 25.01 -10.16
C PHE A 1014 -13.31 25.71 -10.47
N TYR A 1015 -12.29 25.38 -9.69
CA TYR A 1015 -10.91 25.80 -9.89
C TYR A 1015 -10.16 24.71 -10.65
N HIS A 1016 -9.37 25.09 -11.65
CA HIS A 1016 -8.55 24.13 -12.36
C HIS A 1016 -7.42 23.62 -11.46
N THR A 1017 -7.06 22.33 -11.57
CA THR A 1017 -5.92 21.74 -10.84
C THR A 1017 -4.66 22.61 -10.94
N SER A 1018 -4.39 23.16 -12.12
CA SER A 1018 -3.24 24.04 -12.36
C SER A 1018 -3.28 25.36 -11.59
N GLU A 1019 -4.46 25.90 -11.30
CA GLU A 1019 -4.63 27.12 -10.51
C GLU A 1019 -4.34 26.83 -9.04
N ILE A 1020 -4.83 25.70 -8.54
CA ILE A 1020 -4.59 25.27 -7.15
C ILE A 1020 -3.13 24.93 -6.92
N LEU A 1021 -2.48 24.21 -7.83
CA LEU A 1021 -1.05 23.90 -7.70
C LEU A 1021 -0.17 25.15 -7.78
N LYS A 1022 -0.55 26.17 -8.57
CA LYS A 1022 0.13 27.48 -8.54
C LYS A 1022 -0.07 28.19 -7.20
N ALA A 1023 -1.28 28.16 -6.66
CA ALA A 1023 -1.56 28.69 -5.33
C ALA A 1023 -0.74 27.99 -4.24
N GLN A 1024 -0.52 26.67 -4.35
CA GLN A 1024 0.37 25.91 -3.46
C GLN A 1024 1.84 26.31 -3.62
N LEU A 1025 2.33 26.58 -4.84
CA LEU A 1025 3.71 27.07 -5.04
C LEU A 1025 3.94 28.46 -4.46
N GLU A 1026 2.89 29.27 -4.38
CA GLU A 1026 2.89 30.63 -3.85
C GLU A 1026 2.44 30.71 -2.37
N ASP A 1027 2.15 29.57 -1.72
CA ASP A 1027 1.63 29.46 -0.36
C ASP A 1027 0.42 30.39 -0.09
N LEU A 1028 -0.54 30.46 -1.02
CA LEU A 1028 -1.71 31.32 -0.91
C LEU A 1028 -2.78 30.73 0.04
N GLU A 1029 -3.18 31.52 1.05
CA GLU A 1029 -4.29 31.16 1.95
C GLU A 1029 -5.68 31.44 1.35
N VAL A 1030 -5.76 32.32 0.34
CA VAL A 1030 -7.03 32.77 -0.25
C VAL A 1030 -7.00 32.64 -1.77
N LEU A 1031 -8.02 31.99 -2.31
CA LEU A 1031 -8.26 31.84 -3.75
C LEU A 1031 -9.21 32.93 -4.24
N LYS A 1032 -8.94 33.49 -5.42
CA LYS A 1032 -9.78 34.54 -6.04
C LYS A 1032 -10.42 34.04 -7.32
N TYR A 1033 -11.75 34.05 -7.36
CA TYR A 1033 -12.52 33.71 -8.56
C TYR A 1033 -13.54 34.80 -8.87
N ASN A 1034 -13.38 35.52 -9.99
CA ASN A 1034 -14.32 36.58 -10.43
C ASN A 1034 -14.72 37.58 -9.32
N ARG A 1035 -13.75 38.05 -8.53
CA ARG A 1035 -13.91 38.96 -7.36
C ARG A 1035 -14.53 38.34 -6.10
N ILE A 1036 -14.73 37.03 -6.08
CA ILE A 1036 -15.09 36.27 -4.87
C ILE A 1036 -13.78 35.73 -4.27
N GLU A 1037 -13.60 35.94 -2.97
CA GLU A 1037 -12.48 35.41 -2.19
C GLU A 1037 -12.97 34.20 -1.40
N GLU A 1038 -12.28 33.07 -1.55
CA GLU A 1038 -12.60 31.82 -0.86
C GLU A 1038 -11.35 31.30 -0.15
N ASP A 1039 -11.53 30.75 1.05
CA ASP A 1039 -10.45 30.14 1.82
C ASP A 1039 -9.89 28.90 1.11
N TYR A 1040 -8.56 28.82 0.99
CA TYR A 1040 -7.88 27.73 0.29
C TYR A 1040 -8.21 26.36 0.90
N ALA A 1041 -8.14 26.23 2.24
CA ALA A 1041 -8.42 24.97 2.93
C ALA A 1041 -9.88 24.55 2.74
N HIS A 1042 -10.82 25.49 2.76
CA HIS A 1042 -12.23 25.21 2.51
C HIS A 1042 -12.48 24.71 1.08
N VAL A 1043 -11.79 25.25 0.08
CA VAL A 1043 -11.91 24.82 -1.31
C VAL A 1043 -11.28 23.44 -1.53
N VAL A 1044 -10.08 23.20 -1.02
CA VAL A 1044 -9.29 21.99 -1.33
C VAL A 1044 -9.67 20.80 -0.44
N CYS A 1045 -9.86 21.03 0.86
CA CYS A 1045 -10.09 19.99 1.85
C CYS A 1045 -11.29 20.27 2.77
N LEU A 1046 -12.26 21.08 2.32
CA LEU A 1046 -13.47 21.45 3.07
C LEU A 1046 -13.22 22.21 4.38
N GLY A 1047 -11.97 22.60 4.66
CA GLY A 1047 -11.54 23.28 5.89
C GLY A 1047 -10.69 22.40 6.79
N ASP A 1048 -10.47 21.14 6.43
CA ASP A 1048 -9.70 20.16 7.22
C ASP A 1048 -8.25 20.06 6.73
N SER A 1049 -7.44 21.08 7.00
CA SER A 1049 -6.06 21.17 6.48
C SER A 1049 -5.09 20.17 7.09
N VAL A 1050 -5.43 19.55 8.22
CA VAL A 1050 -4.57 18.59 8.94
C VAL A 1050 -4.51 17.22 8.24
N VAL A 1051 -5.42 16.95 7.29
CA VAL A 1051 -5.62 15.63 6.69
C VAL A 1051 -4.85 15.42 5.38
N ILE A 1052 -4.17 16.44 4.85
CA ILE A 1052 -3.52 16.36 3.54
C ILE A 1052 -2.07 16.85 3.50
N THR A 1053 -1.26 16.21 2.66
CA THR A 1053 -0.01 16.76 2.12
C THR A 1053 -0.29 17.44 0.78
N PRO A 1054 0.02 18.74 0.59
CA PRO A 1054 -0.18 19.43 -0.67
C PRO A 1054 0.59 18.79 -1.83
N GLY A 1055 -0.02 18.78 -3.02
CA GLY A 1055 0.49 18.10 -4.21
C GLY A 1055 1.92 18.49 -4.61
N VAL A 1056 2.26 19.77 -4.48
CA VAL A 1056 3.61 20.28 -4.83
C VAL A 1056 4.71 19.75 -3.91
N HIS A 1057 4.38 19.32 -2.69
CA HIS A 1057 5.32 18.76 -1.72
C HIS A 1057 5.49 17.24 -1.86
N LEU A 1058 4.64 16.59 -2.67
CA LEU A 1058 4.78 15.16 -2.93
C LEU A 1058 6.07 14.87 -3.70
N ASN A 1059 6.62 13.68 -3.49
CA ASN A 1059 7.78 13.20 -4.21
C ASN A 1059 7.48 13.11 -5.72
N ALA A 1060 8.46 13.42 -6.58
CA ALA A 1060 8.31 13.40 -8.03
C ALA A 1060 7.92 12.02 -8.59
N SER A 1061 8.18 10.94 -7.85
CA SER A 1061 7.69 9.59 -8.19
C SER A 1061 6.16 9.49 -8.21
N ALA A 1062 5.45 10.32 -7.43
CA ALA A 1062 3.99 10.38 -7.38
C ALA A 1062 3.34 10.94 -8.66
N LEU A 1063 4.13 11.45 -9.61
CA LEU A 1063 3.62 11.87 -10.91
C LEU A 1063 2.99 10.67 -11.65
N PRO A 1064 1.75 10.81 -12.17
CA PRO A 1064 1.10 9.75 -12.94
C PRO A 1064 1.92 9.35 -14.17
N LEU A 1065 1.81 8.08 -14.59
CA LEU A 1065 2.52 7.56 -15.76
C LEU A 1065 2.23 8.36 -17.04
N ILE A 1066 1.02 8.88 -17.20
CA ILE A 1066 0.69 9.76 -18.34
C ILE A 1066 1.45 11.09 -18.30
N ALA A 1067 1.67 11.66 -17.12
CA ALA A 1067 2.41 12.90 -16.94
C ALA A 1067 3.89 12.66 -17.26
N LYS A 1068 4.47 11.58 -16.71
CA LYS A 1068 5.80 11.08 -17.06
C LYS A 1068 5.94 10.88 -18.58
N ARG A 1069 4.97 10.23 -19.23
CA ARG A 1069 4.96 10.01 -20.68
C ARG A 1069 4.95 11.32 -21.48
N ARG A 1070 4.15 12.31 -21.08
CA ARG A 1070 4.13 13.62 -21.75
C ARG A 1070 5.42 14.39 -21.51
N LEU A 1071 6.01 14.31 -20.32
CA LEU A 1071 7.34 14.88 -20.07
C LEU A 1071 8.40 14.26 -20.98
N ALA A 1072 8.38 12.93 -21.15
CA ALA A 1072 9.26 12.26 -22.10
C ALA A 1072 9.04 12.73 -23.55
N GLN A 1073 7.80 12.99 -23.99
CA GLN A 1073 7.51 13.57 -25.31
C GLN A 1073 8.09 14.97 -25.51
N LEU A 1074 8.16 15.76 -24.43
CA LEU A 1074 8.62 17.13 -24.45
C LEU A 1074 10.14 17.27 -24.29
N LEU A 1075 10.75 16.41 -23.47
CA LEU A 1075 12.14 16.56 -23.00
C LEU A 1075 13.11 15.57 -23.69
N ASP A 1076 12.63 14.45 -24.23
CA ASP A 1076 13.44 13.62 -25.13
C ASP A 1076 13.38 14.19 -26.56
N PRO A 1077 14.52 14.43 -27.24
CA PRO A 1077 14.52 14.96 -28.61
C PRO A 1077 13.83 14.03 -29.62
N PRO A 1078 13.06 14.55 -30.58
CA PRO A 1078 12.85 13.89 -31.87
C PRO A 1078 13.99 14.17 -32.88
N ASP A 1079 14.75 15.26 -32.69
CA ASP A 1079 15.84 15.72 -33.58
C ASP A 1079 17.22 15.75 -32.90
N SER A 1080 18.28 15.59 -33.69
CA SER A 1080 19.68 15.42 -33.24
C SER A 1080 20.30 16.56 -32.43
N GLN A 1081 19.59 17.67 -32.19
CA GLN A 1081 20.07 18.82 -31.40
C GLN A 1081 19.49 18.92 -29.98
N GLY A 1082 18.41 18.21 -29.64
CA GLY A 1082 17.79 18.31 -28.31
C GLY A 1082 18.49 17.43 -27.27
N ARG A 1083 19.02 18.01 -26.20
CA ARG A 1083 19.49 17.27 -25.01
C ARG A 1083 18.86 17.87 -23.76
N ASP A 1084 17.58 18.22 -23.83
CA ASP A 1084 16.90 18.90 -22.72
C ASP A 1084 16.78 18.00 -21.49
N TRP A 1085 16.63 16.69 -21.68
CA TRP A 1085 16.79 15.69 -20.62
C TRP A 1085 18.18 15.75 -19.96
N CYS A 1086 19.25 16.05 -20.71
CA CYS A 1086 20.62 16.15 -20.18
C CYS A 1086 20.80 17.45 -19.40
N LEU A 1087 20.22 18.56 -19.87
CA LEU A 1087 20.20 19.81 -19.13
C LEU A 1087 19.41 19.67 -17.82
N LEU A 1088 18.28 18.96 -17.87
CA LEU A 1088 17.52 18.60 -16.67
C LEU A 1088 18.36 17.75 -15.72
N ALA A 1089 19.06 16.73 -16.21
CA ALA A 1089 19.94 15.90 -15.38
C ALA A 1089 21.02 16.73 -14.65
N VAL A 1090 21.64 17.69 -15.35
CA VAL A 1090 22.63 18.60 -14.75
C VAL A 1090 21.97 19.48 -13.69
N GLU A 1091 20.81 20.05 -13.97
CA GLU A 1091 20.07 20.84 -12.98
C GLU A 1091 19.63 20.02 -11.74
N LEU A 1092 19.46 18.71 -11.89
CA LEU A 1092 19.14 17.77 -10.82
C LEU A 1092 20.39 17.20 -10.11
N GLY A 1093 21.61 17.63 -10.46
CA GLY A 1093 22.84 17.18 -9.81
C GLY A 1093 23.26 15.76 -10.16
N LEU A 1094 22.88 15.27 -11.35
CA LEU A 1094 23.11 13.90 -11.80
C LEU A 1094 24.34 13.76 -12.74
N GLU A 1095 25.31 14.66 -12.68
CA GLU A 1095 26.42 14.69 -13.64
C GLU A 1095 27.23 13.39 -13.68
N GLU A 1096 27.43 12.76 -12.52
CA GLU A 1096 28.19 11.51 -12.40
C GLU A 1096 27.45 10.29 -12.98
N THR A 1097 26.11 10.32 -12.95
CA THR A 1097 25.27 9.21 -13.44
C THR A 1097 24.88 9.35 -14.92
N LEU A 1098 25.11 10.51 -15.54
CA LEU A 1098 24.83 10.79 -16.96
C LEU A 1098 25.30 9.68 -17.94
N PRO A 1099 26.53 9.12 -17.83
CA PRO A 1099 26.96 8.06 -18.75
C PRO A 1099 26.12 6.78 -18.64
N SER A 1100 25.58 6.49 -17.45
CA SER A 1100 24.69 5.35 -17.25
C SER A 1100 23.31 5.58 -17.86
N ILE A 1101 22.80 6.82 -17.77
CA ILE A 1101 21.51 7.26 -18.32
C ILE A 1101 21.54 7.29 -19.85
N ASP A 1102 22.65 7.73 -20.45
CA ASP A 1102 22.79 7.83 -21.91
C ASP A 1102 23.08 6.48 -22.60
N LYS A 1103 23.63 5.49 -21.88
CA LYS A 1103 23.81 4.14 -22.43
C LYS A 1103 22.45 3.53 -22.77
N ILE A 1104 22.19 3.38 -24.07
CA ILE A 1104 21.00 2.74 -24.62
C ILE A 1104 21.41 1.44 -25.33
N PRO A 1105 20.97 0.27 -24.84
CA PRO A 1105 20.96 -0.94 -25.63
C PRO A 1105 19.64 -1.08 -26.42
N GLY A 1106 19.71 -1.47 -27.70
CA GLY A 1106 18.57 -2.02 -28.45
C GLY A 1106 17.83 -1.08 -29.41
N LYS A 1107 16.86 -1.65 -30.15
CA LYS A 1107 16.06 -0.97 -31.19
C LYS A 1107 14.98 -0.01 -30.64
N SER A 1108 14.64 -0.12 -29.35
CA SER A 1108 13.59 0.66 -28.67
C SER A 1108 14.07 1.14 -27.29
N PRO A 1109 14.77 2.28 -27.21
CA PRO A 1109 15.34 2.77 -25.95
C PRO A 1109 14.27 3.13 -24.90
N PRO A 1110 14.53 2.90 -23.60
CA PRO A 1110 13.78 3.58 -22.55
C PRO A 1110 13.99 5.10 -22.63
N SER A 1111 13.01 5.87 -22.15
CA SER A 1111 13.10 7.33 -22.10
C SER A 1111 14.22 7.79 -21.18
N ARG A 1112 15.07 8.69 -21.66
CA ARG A 1112 16.17 9.26 -20.87
C ARG A 1112 15.64 10.21 -19.81
N THR A 1113 14.61 10.99 -20.15
CA THR A 1113 13.89 11.86 -19.19
C THR A 1113 13.38 11.06 -17.99
N ILE A 1114 12.76 9.90 -18.23
CA ILE A 1114 12.22 9.07 -17.14
C ILE A 1114 13.35 8.49 -16.28
N ARG A 1115 14.42 7.99 -16.90
CA ARG A 1115 15.59 7.50 -16.17
C ARG A 1115 16.25 8.59 -15.31
N CYS A 1116 16.32 9.84 -15.80
CA CYS A 1116 16.77 10.97 -14.99
C CYS A 1116 15.90 11.18 -13.76
N LEU A 1117 14.57 11.16 -13.92
CA LEU A 1117 13.66 11.35 -12.80
C LEU A 1117 13.76 10.20 -11.77
N ASP A 1118 13.84 8.95 -12.25
CA ASP A 1118 13.95 7.79 -11.38
C ASP A 1118 15.29 7.76 -10.62
N GLU A 1119 16.41 8.12 -11.28
CA GLU A 1119 17.72 8.20 -10.63
C GLU A 1119 17.80 9.38 -9.65
N TRP A 1120 17.16 10.52 -9.97
CA TRP A 1120 17.06 11.65 -9.04
C TRP A 1120 16.29 11.27 -7.77
N VAL A 1121 15.12 10.63 -7.91
CA VAL A 1121 14.34 10.16 -6.76
C VAL A 1121 15.11 9.12 -5.95
N LYS A 1122 15.90 8.26 -6.60
CA LYS A 1122 16.73 7.25 -5.93
C LYS A 1122 17.88 7.86 -5.13
N ASN A 1123 18.54 8.90 -5.64
CA ASN A 1123 19.64 9.57 -4.96
C ASN A 1123 19.15 10.50 -3.83
N GLU A 1124 17.97 11.08 -4.00
CA GLU A 1124 17.43 12.15 -3.15
C GLU A 1124 15.95 11.91 -2.73
N PRO A 1125 15.64 10.80 -2.03
CA PRO A 1125 14.24 10.38 -1.81
C PRO A 1125 13.39 11.36 -1.00
N LEU A 1126 13.99 12.06 -0.01
CA LEU A 1126 13.29 13.03 0.82
C LEU A 1126 13.21 14.42 0.16
N SER A 1127 14.16 14.75 -0.70
CA SER A 1127 14.29 16.09 -1.30
C SER A 1127 13.71 16.20 -2.69
N ALA A 1128 13.44 15.10 -3.41
CA ALA A 1128 12.95 15.08 -4.78
C ALA A 1128 11.43 15.37 -4.90
N THR A 1129 11.01 16.60 -4.64
CA THR A 1129 9.60 17.02 -4.68
C THR A 1129 9.15 17.56 -6.06
N ILE A 1130 7.85 17.53 -6.33
CA ILE A 1130 7.25 18.12 -7.55
C ILE A 1130 7.56 19.62 -7.66
N SER A 1131 7.54 20.36 -6.54
CA SER A 1131 7.89 21.79 -6.50
C SER A 1131 9.30 22.06 -7.02
N LYS A 1132 10.29 21.27 -6.59
CA LYS A 1132 11.68 21.42 -7.06
C LYS A 1132 11.82 21.06 -8.53
N LEU A 1133 11.11 20.02 -9.00
CA LEU A 1133 11.11 19.68 -10.43
C LEU A 1133 10.57 20.85 -11.27
N ILE A 1134 9.48 21.49 -10.83
CA ILE A 1134 8.92 22.68 -11.48
C ILE A 1134 9.95 23.82 -11.47
N GLU A 1135 10.59 24.11 -10.33
CA GLU A 1135 11.63 25.14 -10.22
C GLU A 1135 12.77 24.93 -11.24
N LYS A 1136 13.27 23.69 -11.36
CA LYS A 1136 14.32 23.34 -12.32
C LYS A 1136 13.87 23.48 -13.77
N LEU A 1137 12.64 23.07 -14.10
CA LEU A 1137 12.09 23.23 -15.45
C LEU A 1137 11.85 24.70 -15.82
N VAL A 1138 11.45 25.54 -14.85
CA VAL A 1138 11.34 27.00 -15.04
C VAL A 1138 12.72 27.60 -15.33
N LYS A 1139 13.77 27.20 -14.60
CA LYS A 1139 15.16 27.63 -14.85
C LYS A 1139 15.64 27.27 -16.26
N LEU A 1140 15.20 26.13 -16.79
CA LEU A 1140 15.48 25.68 -18.15
C LEU A 1140 14.62 26.37 -19.23
N GLY A 1141 13.66 27.23 -18.85
CA GLY A 1141 12.75 27.89 -19.80
C GLY A 1141 11.70 26.95 -20.41
N ARG A 1142 11.45 25.78 -19.81
CA ARG A 1142 10.52 24.76 -20.31
C ARG A 1142 9.12 24.91 -19.73
N GLU A 1143 8.47 26.02 -20.05
CA GLU A 1143 7.09 26.32 -19.59
C GLU A 1143 6.06 25.28 -20.07
N ASP A 1144 6.29 24.66 -21.22
CA ASP A 1144 5.48 23.57 -21.75
C ASP A 1144 5.47 22.31 -20.86
N ALA A 1145 6.65 21.94 -20.34
CA ALA A 1145 6.79 20.85 -19.37
C ALA A 1145 6.17 21.21 -18.01
N VAL A 1146 6.37 22.45 -17.54
CA VAL A 1146 5.75 22.95 -16.31
C VAL A 1146 4.23 22.92 -16.39
N ASN A 1147 3.65 23.42 -17.49
CA ASN A 1147 2.20 23.38 -17.72
C ASN A 1147 1.65 21.95 -17.77
N THR A 1148 2.42 21.01 -18.30
CA THR A 1148 2.06 19.58 -18.30
C THR A 1148 1.99 19.01 -16.89
N ILE A 1149 2.97 19.33 -16.03
CA ILE A 1149 2.97 18.90 -14.62
C ILE A 1149 1.77 19.53 -13.88
N LEU A 1150 1.57 20.84 -14.01
CA LEU A 1150 0.48 21.54 -13.33
C LEU A 1150 -0.93 21.06 -13.75
N GLN A 1151 -1.07 20.46 -14.92
CA GLN A 1151 -2.35 19.88 -15.36
C GLN A 1151 -2.61 18.46 -14.86
N MET A 1152 -1.58 17.73 -14.43
CA MET A 1152 -1.65 16.28 -14.19
C MET A 1152 -1.09 15.80 -12.86
N ALA A 1153 -0.36 16.65 -12.15
CA ALA A 1153 0.14 16.30 -10.84
C ALA A 1153 -1.02 16.07 -9.86
N PRO A 1154 -0.86 15.13 -8.91
CA PRO A 1154 -1.82 14.95 -7.83
C PRO A 1154 -2.03 16.28 -7.08
N LEU A 1155 -3.29 16.59 -6.77
CA LEU A 1155 -3.65 17.83 -6.07
C LEU A 1155 -3.17 17.83 -4.60
N TYR A 1156 -3.22 16.65 -3.98
CA TYR A 1156 -2.82 16.36 -2.61
C TYR A 1156 -2.65 14.84 -2.44
N SER A 1157 -2.00 14.42 -1.35
CA SER A 1157 -2.13 13.07 -0.78
C SER A 1157 -2.86 13.19 0.55
N VAL A 1158 -3.80 12.30 0.82
CA VAL A 1158 -4.38 12.18 2.16
C VAL A 1158 -3.34 11.52 3.07
N LEU A 1159 -3.17 12.04 4.28
CA LEU A 1159 -2.37 11.37 5.30
C LEU A 1159 -3.19 10.17 5.76
N ASP A 1160 -2.70 8.96 5.47
CA ASP A 1160 -3.32 7.75 5.97
C ASP A 1160 -3.19 7.76 7.50
N ASP A 1161 -4.30 8.07 8.18
CA ASP A 1161 -4.53 7.59 9.53
C ASP A 1161 -4.40 6.06 9.39
N GLU A 1162 -3.52 5.38 10.16
CA GLU A 1162 -3.34 3.90 10.16
C GLU A 1162 -4.63 3.12 10.54
N ARG A 1163 -5.81 3.76 10.41
CA ARG A 1163 -7.16 3.32 10.72
C ARG A 1163 -7.99 2.89 9.50
N LEU A 1164 -7.44 2.90 8.27
CA LEU A 1164 -8.19 2.51 7.05
C LEU A 1164 -7.48 1.45 6.18
N THR A 1165 -6.72 0.53 6.77
CA THR A 1165 -6.30 -0.74 6.15
C THR A 1165 -7.02 -1.94 6.76
N TYR A 1166 -8.35 -1.90 6.78
CA TYR A 1166 -9.18 -3.10 6.80
C TYR A 1166 -10.42 -2.83 5.95
N THR A 1167 -10.29 -3.06 4.64
CA THR A 1167 -11.41 -3.34 3.75
C THR A 1167 -11.28 -4.74 3.22
#